data_AF-A0A6C2U8C2-F1
#
_entry.id   AF-A0A6C2U8C2-F1
#
_cell.length_a   1.000
_cell.length_b   1.000
_cell.length_c   1.000
_cell.angle_alpha   90.00
_cell.angle_beta   90.00
_cell.angle_gamma   90.00
#
_symmetry.space_group_name_H-M   'P 1'
#
loop_
_entity.id
_entity.type
_entity.pdbx_description
1 polymer ?
#
loop_
_entity_poly.entity_id
_entity_poly.type
_entity_poly.pdbx_seq_one_letter_code
_entity_poly.pdbx_strand_id
1 'polypeptide(L)'
;MNRMNILVITTAIGVLSAASAKAQQTWSGGATGTWDTVAANWDGGSAWGNGSDAVFGAGAAFVQLDSGVAVGNLTLVDGVGSVDIQAIVDDTHLTLVGSPTWDLGTNTLHLVNTTPDTHLSMASGNTLTVIGAGEFNAGERPNDATTGLWDVSGSTLDFQAAVMRGNQRSVGEFDLVKMAGGSKFINERNSNQTYANNWELGSGEVTFDTRFTRASFLDGIVSGSGRLVYSGGGSSVAFLRINNPLNSFGGGVMSDGAAAVTSLQLNGTDDVLGAVPATFDPDNIILKDGGIIEIANMLDTMNPNRGITLDGGGVIIPAHAMTLGSPITGTGGLTIGVTDRGANVLTLTAAHDYEGNTTFTKGSVLLGASDLLPAGTVVSIGGTGGGTSALLMNGFDQTLGGLTSSGTNTKLINNDSTTNSTLTLNVTSDKQYGGNITGTGLIDLVKEGSARQAFLRASAYTTGLASLTINEGFVQWNSDDPNLGLVTVNAGGKIGGSGWINDVVLNSGSAIAPGYWVGSLNFRGDLDLSAICADNAGGIQITFDETVNDRILAESGTITLDGLGMADFTFGDNYGLVDGVYTVMTASAVSGTLDPADLAGAVGSKGATGSLSVSGGSVLLTVAAGDYSPFGTWTLGYGLIGDAAAADADPDADRYSNIQEYAFGGDPTNAAVQGHAPVGKVLVDGTTNWLTCAYGFRSDTNSGVSISAETTDNLVVGTWTTSGVMVLGTGTIDGTYDTVTNGIPMDGTSDFLGIFVEQE
;
A
#
# COMPACT_ATOMS: atom_id res chain seq x y z
N MET A 1 96.18 7.73 -5.82
CA MET A 1 95.57 8.69 -6.77
C MET A 1 94.12 8.84 -6.41
N ASN A 2 93.76 10.05 -5.97
CA ASN A 2 92.47 10.46 -5.45
C ASN A 2 91.38 10.38 -6.53
N ARG A 3 90.25 9.75 -6.19
CA ARG A 3 88.97 9.96 -6.91
C ARG A 3 88.13 10.92 -6.08
N MET A 4 87.90 12.10 -6.64
CA MET A 4 87.15 13.20 -6.06
C MET A 4 85.71 13.08 -6.56
N ASN A 5 84.77 12.75 -5.66
CA ASN A 5 83.34 12.84 -5.94
C ASN A 5 82.90 14.26 -5.61
N ILE A 6 82.54 15.03 -6.65
CA ILE A 6 81.87 16.33 -6.51
C ILE A 6 80.39 16.05 -6.25
N LEU A 7 79.94 16.32 -5.03
CA LEU A 7 78.54 16.41 -4.66
C LEU A 7 78.10 17.86 -4.89
N VAL A 8 77.30 18.10 -5.93
CA VAL A 8 76.63 19.38 -6.13
C VAL A 8 75.39 19.40 -5.23
N ILE A 9 75.44 20.16 -4.15
CA ILE A 9 74.26 20.50 -3.34
C ILE A 9 73.70 21.80 -3.93
N THR A 10 72.56 21.70 -4.61
CA THR A 10 71.74 22.86 -4.95
C THR A 10 70.98 23.27 -3.69
N THR A 11 71.44 24.31 -2.99
CA THR A 11 70.66 24.96 -1.94
C THR A 11 69.52 25.72 -2.59
N ALA A 12 68.33 25.12 -2.63
CA ALA A 12 67.09 25.88 -2.74
C ALA A 12 66.98 26.72 -1.47
N ILE A 13 67.22 28.03 -1.58
CA ILE A 13 66.77 28.99 -0.58
C ILE A 13 65.25 29.01 -0.70
N GLY A 14 64.59 28.08 -0.02
CA GLY A 14 63.19 28.27 0.35
C GLY A 14 63.17 29.46 1.29
N VAL A 15 62.54 30.54 0.86
CA VAL A 15 62.13 31.61 1.77
C VAL A 15 61.13 30.95 2.73
N LEU A 16 61.62 30.46 3.87
CA LEU A 16 60.79 30.18 5.03
C LEU A 16 60.25 31.53 5.49
N SER A 17 59.08 31.92 4.98
CA SER A 17 58.22 32.80 5.76
C SER A 17 57.86 32.00 7.00
N ALA A 18 58.55 32.26 8.10
CA ALA A 18 58.02 31.90 9.41
C ALA A 18 56.67 32.60 9.50
N ALA A 19 55.57 31.84 9.34
CA ALA A 19 54.28 32.31 9.81
C ALA A 19 54.50 32.62 11.29
N SER A 20 54.37 33.88 11.68
CA SER A 20 54.24 34.25 13.07
C SER A 20 53.11 33.41 13.61
N ALA A 21 53.38 32.46 14.52
CA ALA A 21 52.32 31.74 15.21
C ALA A 21 51.39 32.79 15.83
N LYS A 22 50.11 32.77 15.46
CA LYS A 22 49.11 33.62 16.10
C LYS A 22 49.11 33.27 17.59
N ALA A 23 49.01 34.27 18.46
CA ALA A 23 48.88 33.99 19.89
C ALA A 23 47.59 33.19 20.10
N GLN A 24 47.63 32.12 20.89
CA GLN A 24 46.44 31.36 21.26
C GLN A 24 45.99 31.82 22.64
N GLN A 25 44.71 32.13 22.82
CA GLN A 25 44.13 32.52 24.09
C GLN A 25 42.93 31.65 24.46
N THR A 26 42.91 31.18 25.71
CA THR A 26 41.85 30.34 26.26
C THR A 26 40.87 31.17 27.09
N TRP A 27 39.58 30.96 26.86
CA TRP A 27 38.51 31.61 27.60
C TRP A 27 38.59 31.27 29.09
N SER A 28 38.66 32.29 29.93
CA SER A 28 38.62 32.20 31.39
C SER A 28 37.48 33.02 32.02
N GLY A 29 36.60 33.62 31.20
CA GLY A 29 35.48 34.45 31.65
C GLY A 29 34.34 33.72 32.37
N GLY A 30 34.45 32.40 32.60
CA GLY A 30 33.36 31.59 33.16
C GLY A 30 32.18 31.44 32.20
N ALA A 31 31.00 31.08 32.72
CA ALA A 31 29.81 30.78 31.91
C ALA A 31 29.34 31.96 31.05
N THR A 32 29.55 33.18 31.53
CA THR A 32 29.12 34.42 30.89
C THR A 32 30.24 35.45 30.93
N GLY A 33 30.54 36.12 29.81
CA GLY A 33 31.50 37.23 29.80
C GLY A 33 31.57 37.96 28.46
N THR A 34 32.26 39.10 28.45
CA THR A 34 32.45 39.91 27.23
C THR A 34 33.74 39.55 26.50
N TRP A 35 33.64 39.31 25.20
CA TRP A 35 34.75 39.27 24.26
C TRP A 35 34.99 40.68 23.72
N ASP A 36 36.01 41.33 24.26
CA ASP A 36 36.49 42.65 23.85
C ASP A 36 38.01 42.76 24.10
N THR A 37 38.63 43.87 23.69
CA THR A 37 40.09 44.10 23.85
C THR A 37 40.49 44.71 25.20
N VAL A 38 39.59 44.75 26.19
CA VAL A 38 39.76 45.47 27.48
C VAL A 38 39.55 44.54 28.68
N ALA A 39 38.52 43.71 28.65
CA ALA A 39 38.08 42.80 29.69
C ALA A 39 39.03 41.61 29.83
N ALA A 40 39.37 41.31 31.08
CA ALA A 40 40.30 40.27 31.51
C ALA A 40 39.69 38.84 31.44
N ASN A 41 39.04 38.48 30.33
CA ASN A 41 38.29 37.24 30.18
C ASN A 41 39.08 36.11 29.48
N TRP A 42 40.37 36.31 29.22
CA TRP A 42 41.25 35.37 28.50
C TRP A 42 42.48 35.00 29.33
N ASP A 43 43.20 33.92 29.02
CA ASP A 43 44.46 33.43 29.63
C ASP A 43 44.80 33.99 31.02
N GLY A 44 44.27 33.38 32.08
CA GLY A 44 44.64 33.74 33.47
C GLY A 44 44.30 35.19 33.87
N GLY A 45 43.36 35.85 33.17
CA GLY A 45 42.92 37.22 33.47
C GLY A 45 43.51 38.31 32.56
N SER A 46 43.85 37.97 31.32
CA SER A 46 44.31 38.89 30.27
C SER A 46 43.18 39.36 29.35
N ALA A 47 43.42 40.48 28.65
CA ALA A 47 42.52 41.00 27.62
C ALA A 47 42.72 40.31 26.26
N TRP A 48 41.71 40.36 25.38
CA TRP A 48 41.79 39.79 24.04
C TRP A 48 42.83 40.50 23.18
N GLY A 49 43.73 39.74 22.57
CA GLY A 49 44.62 40.21 21.52
C GLY A 49 44.03 39.97 20.14
N ASN A 50 43.61 41.01 19.43
CA ASN A 50 43.04 40.86 18.09
C ASN A 50 43.94 40.08 17.12
N GLY A 51 43.33 39.14 16.40
CA GLY A 51 44.00 38.21 15.49
C GLY A 51 44.55 36.96 16.17
N SER A 52 44.37 36.80 17.48
CA SER A 52 44.67 35.58 18.23
C SER A 52 43.71 34.44 17.88
N ASP A 53 44.14 33.21 18.16
CA ASP A 53 43.32 32.02 18.09
C ASP A 53 42.55 31.85 19.41
N ALA A 54 41.24 31.63 19.35
CA ALA A 54 40.36 31.49 20.52
C ALA A 54 40.14 30.02 20.89
N VAL A 55 40.22 29.70 22.19
CA VAL A 55 39.89 28.36 22.71
C VAL A 55 38.82 28.48 23.80
N PHE A 56 37.68 27.81 23.61
CA PHE A 56 36.62 27.73 24.61
C PHE A 56 36.62 26.36 25.30
N GLY A 57 36.82 26.36 26.61
CA GLY A 57 36.73 25.17 27.47
C GLY A 57 35.39 25.06 28.19
N ALA A 58 35.19 23.99 28.99
CA ALA A 58 33.91 23.59 29.62
C ALA A 58 33.22 24.66 30.51
N GLY A 59 33.84 25.82 30.68
CA GLY A 59 33.28 26.97 31.38
C GLY A 59 32.57 27.98 30.49
N ALA A 60 32.63 27.94 29.15
CA ALA A 60 32.00 28.93 28.27
C ALA A 60 30.59 28.49 27.84
N ALA A 61 29.58 29.33 28.07
CA ALA A 61 28.21 29.08 27.60
C ALA A 61 27.67 30.25 26.77
N PHE A 62 27.84 31.50 27.25
CA PHE A 62 27.30 32.69 26.61
C PHE A 62 28.33 33.83 26.59
N VAL A 63 28.76 34.24 25.41
CA VAL A 63 29.84 35.20 25.17
C VAL A 63 29.27 36.44 24.50
N GLN A 64 29.40 37.58 25.17
CA GLN A 64 28.95 38.86 24.64
C GLN A 64 30.04 39.47 23.74
N LEU A 65 29.76 39.71 22.48
CA LEU A 65 30.71 40.26 21.51
C LEU A 65 30.63 41.79 21.48
N ASP A 66 31.75 42.46 21.76
CA ASP A 66 31.89 43.90 21.53
C ASP A 66 32.50 44.20 20.14
N SER A 67 32.39 45.45 19.73
CA SER A 67 32.92 45.94 18.45
C SER A 67 34.43 45.80 18.32
N GLY A 68 34.89 45.56 17.10
CA GLY A 68 36.32 45.55 16.77
C GLY A 68 37.06 44.27 17.15
N VAL A 69 36.37 43.19 17.52
CA VAL A 69 37.00 41.89 17.78
C VAL A 69 37.38 41.19 16.47
N ALA A 70 38.66 40.82 16.37
CA ALA A 70 39.18 40.03 15.27
C ALA A 70 39.77 38.70 15.78
N VAL A 71 39.44 37.58 15.13
CA VAL A 71 39.81 36.22 15.54
C VAL A 71 40.50 35.44 14.42
N GLY A 72 41.51 34.65 14.79
CA GLY A 72 42.10 33.61 13.96
C GLY A 72 41.31 32.32 14.05
N ASN A 73 41.99 31.24 14.40
CA ASN A 73 41.35 29.94 14.62
C ASN A 73 40.43 29.98 15.85
N LEU A 74 39.44 29.10 15.87
CA LEU A 74 38.55 28.92 17.01
C LEU A 74 38.50 27.43 17.35
N THR A 75 38.56 27.08 18.63
CA THR A 75 38.43 25.69 19.08
C THR A 75 37.46 25.59 20.23
N LEU A 76 36.45 24.74 20.09
CA LEU A 76 35.60 24.29 21.19
C LEU A 76 36.17 22.97 21.72
N VAL A 77 36.63 22.96 22.97
CA VAL A 77 37.12 21.74 23.62
C VAL A 77 35.96 20.74 23.75
N ASP A 78 36.20 19.45 23.56
CA ASP A 78 35.16 18.44 23.69
C ASP A 78 34.46 18.50 25.07
N GLY A 79 33.13 18.40 25.06
CA GLY A 79 32.29 18.41 26.26
C GLY A 79 31.88 19.81 26.76
N VAL A 80 32.15 20.87 25.99
CA VAL A 80 31.67 22.25 26.29
C VAL A 80 30.15 22.37 26.18
N GLY A 81 29.52 21.62 25.28
CA GLY A 81 28.09 21.74 25.01
C GLY A 81 27.82 22.79 23.94
N SER A 82 27.36 23.98 24.34
CA SER A 82 27.06 25.08 23.42
C SER A 82 27.81 26.35 23.83
N VAL A 83 28.42 27.03 22.86
CA VAL A 83 28.94 28.39 23.01
C VAL A 83 28.10 29.32 22.16
N ASP A 84 27.28 30.12 22.82
CA ASP A 84 26.48 31.18 22.20
C ASP A 84 27.30 32.47 22.16
N ILE A 85 27.56 33.03 20.98
CA ILE A 85 28.18 34.34 20.81
C ILE A 85 27.09 35.31 20.40
N GLN A 86 26.83 36.32 21.24
CA GLN A 86 25.85 37.35 20.98
C GLN A 86 26.48 38.73 21.01
N ALA A 87 26.25 39.55 20.00
CA ALA A 87 26.62 40.95 19.99
C ALA A 87 26.11 41.73 21.22
N ILE A 88 26.79 42.81 21.59
CA ILE A 88 26.28 43.79 22.57
C ILE A 88 25.50 44.89 21.86
N VAL A 89 26.00 45.30 20.69
CA VAL A 89 25.40 46.30 19.82
C VAL A 89 24.90 45.62 18.56
N ASP A 90 23.74 46.04 18.06
CA ASP A 90 23.19 45.50 16.82
C ASP A 90 24.19 45.60 15.66
N ASP A 91 24.15 44.61 14.77
CA ASP A 91 25.06 44.50 13.63
C ASP A 91 26.56 44.45 14.01
N THR A 92 26.93 43.88 15.15
CA THR A 92 28.36 43.73 15.50
C THR A 92 28.98 42.56 14.74
N HIS A 93 30.12 42.80 14.09
CA HIS A 93 30.86 41.79 13.35
C HIS A 93 31.98 41.16 14.19
N LEU A 94 32.02 39.82 14.23
CA LEU A 94 33.21 39.05 14.54
C LEU A 94 34.07 38.95 13.28
N THR A 95 35.23 39.62 13.28
CA THR A 95 36.10 39.69 12.10
C THR A 95 37.06 38.51 12.03
N LEU A 96 37.03 37.75 10.93
CA LEU A 96 37.93 36.62 10.70
C LEU A 96 39.25 37.10 10.07
N VAL A 97 40.37 36.69 10.65
CA VAL A 97 41.72 37.07 10.20
C VAL A 97 42.34 35.98 9.34
N GLY A 98 42.44 36.24 8.04
CA GLY A 98 43.00 35.29 7.07
C GLY A 98 42.04 34.13 6.80
N SER A 99 42.56 32.91 6.65
CA SER A 99 41.75 31.70 6.43
C SER A 99 41.76 30.81 7.68
N PRO A 100 40.87 31.06 8.66
CA PRO A 100 40.89 30.35 9.93
C PRO A 100 40.25 28.96 9.85
N THR A 101 40.63 28.10 10.79
CA THR A 101 39.95 26.84 11.07
C THR A 101 39.20 26.93 12.40
N TRP A 102 37.92 26.58 12.37
CA TRP A 102 37.03 26.49 13.53
C TRP A 102 36.75 25.02 13.81
N ASP A 103 37.32 24.50 14.89
CA ASP A 103 37.13 23.13 15.35
C ASP A 103 36.05 23.08 16.42
N LEU A 104 34.94 22.43 16.11
CA LEU A 104 33.78 22.36 17.00
C LEU A 104 33.83 21.16 17.94
N GLY A 105 34.73 20.18 17.72
CA GLY A 105 34.66 18.90 18.43
C GLY A 105 33.27 18.27 18.24
N THR A 106 32.60 17.90 19.34
CA THR A 106 31.19 17.45 19.33
C THR A 106 30.17 18.53 19.76
N ASN A 107 30.58 19.81 19.77
CA ASN A 107 29.85 20.90 20.41
C ASN A 107 29.07 21.77 19.42
N THR A 108 28.24 22.67 19.94
CA THR A 108 27.55 23.70 19.16
C THR A 108 28.27 25.05 19.29
N LEU A 109 28.58 25.67 18.16
CA LEU A 109 28.89 27.10 18.10
C LEU A 109 27.68 27.83 17.53
N HIS A 110 27.08 28.74 18.30
CA HIS A 110 25.89 29.48 17.87
C HIS A 110 26.17 30.98 17.84
N LEU A 111 26.06 31.56 16.65
CA LEU A 111 26.07 33.00 16.46
C LEU A 111 24.64 33.51 16.62
N VAL A 112 24.37 34.10 17.78
CA VAL A 112 23.02 34.50 18.18
C VAL A 112 22.59 35.69 17.34
N ASN A 113 21.45 35.52 16.66
CA ASN A 113 20.86 36.51 15.76
C ASN A 113 19.38 36.67 16.09
N THR A 114 19.09 37.34 17.21
CA THR A 114 17.73 37.51 17.77
C THR A 114 17.45 38.91 18.29
N THR A 115 18.33 39.90 18.08
CA THR A 115 18.46 41.20 18.77
C THR A 115 19.31 41.16 20.06
N PRO A 116 20.47 41.84 20.09
CA PRO A 116 21.21 42.38 18.94
C PRO A 116 21.78 41.27 18.05
N ASP A 117 22.05 41.63 16.80
CA ASP A 117 22.44 40.72 15.73
C ASP A 117 23.98 40.53 15.65
N THR A 118 24.41 39.28 15.47
CA THR A 118 25.83 38.88 15.42
C THR A 118 26.21 38.48 14.00
N HIS A 119 27.17 39.21 13.42
CA HIS A 119 27.63 38.98 12.05
C HIS A 119 29.04 38.42 12.00
N LEU A 120 29.36 37.78 10.88
CA LEU A 120 30.74 37.54 10.49
C LEU A 120 31.19 38.57 9.48
N SER A 121 32.47 38.93 9.53
CA SER A 121 33.15 39.59 8.42
C SER A 121 34.43 38.85 8.06
N MET A 122 34.75 38.76 6.77
CA MET A 122 35.96 38.12 6.29
C MET A 122 36.38 38.73 4.94
N ALA A 123 37.68 38.85 4.71
CA ALA A 123 38.19 39.38 3.45
C ALA A 123 37.92 38.42 2.28
N SER A 124 37.62 38.97 1.11
CA SER A 124 37.49 38.20 -0.14
C SER A 124 38.77 37.38 -0.43
N GLY A 125 38.56 36.18 -0.96
CA GLY A 125 39.61 35.20 -1.27
C GLY A 125 40.07 34.39 -0.06
N ASN A 126 39.51 34.60 1.13
CA ASN A 126 39.79 33.78 2.30
C ASN A 126 38.79 32.64 2.47
N THR A 127 39.20 31.62 3.23
CA THR A 127 38.39 30.44 3.53
C THR A 127 38.20 30.29 5.03
N LEU A 128 36.96 30.21 5.49
CA LEU A 128 36.63 29.70 6.83
C LEU A 128 36.46 28.18 6.72
N THR A 129 37.31 27.41 7.40
CA THR A 129 37.15 25.95 7.49
C THR A 129 36.48 25.59 8.81
N VAL A 130 35.38 24.82 8.79
CA VAL A 130 34.69 24.38 10.01
C VAL A 130 34.76 22.86 10.09
N ILE A 131 35.30 22.31 11.18
CA ILE A 131 35.53 20.87 11.36
C ILE A 131 34.91 20.35 12.67
N GLY A 132 34.86 19.02 12.83
CA GLY A 132 34.36 18.34 14.04
C GLY A 132 32.98 17.70 13.85
N ALA A 133 32.54 16.83 14.75
CA ALA A 133 31.20 16.24 14.71
C ALA A 133 30.08 17.17 15.25
N GLY A 134 30.40 18.43 15.51
CA GLY A 134 29.52 19.43 16.12
C GLY A 134 28.58 20.17 15.16
N GLU A 135 27.89 21.16 15.72
CA GLU A 135 26.94 22.02 15.00
C GLU A 135 27.46 23.46 14.88
N PHE A 136 27.47 24.02 13.68
CA PHE A 136 27.64 25.44 13.45
C PHE A 136 26.29 26.10 13.18
N ASN A 137 25.84 26.95 14.09
CA ASN A 137 24.56 27.63 13.98
C ASN A 137 24.76 29.13 13.74
N ALA A 138 24.45 29.56 12.52
CA ALA A 138 24.55 30.96 12.07
C ALA A 138 23.35 31.84 12.46
N GLY A 139 22.40 31.31 13.24
CA GLY A 139 21.24 32.05 13.76
C GLY A 139 20.03 32.16 12.82
N GLU A 140 18.86 32.46 13.40
CA GLU A 140 17.55 32.47 12.73
C GLU A 140 17.21 33.81 12.03
N ARG A 141 17.61 34.97 12.59
CA ARG A 141 17.08 36.29 12.17
C ARG A 141 18.11 37.43 12.24
N PRO A 142 18.52 38.06 11.12
CA PRO A 142 18.79 39.49 11.16
C PRO A 142 17.45 40.24 11.19
N ASN A 143 17.26 41.09 12.19
CA ASN A 143 15.98 41.69 12.59
C ASN A 143 15.46 42.75 11.61
N ASP A 144 16.29 43.21 10.68
CA ASP A 144 15.92 44.27 9.76
C ASP A 144 15.92 43.80 8.28
N ALA A 145 15.04 44.42 7.49
CA ALA A 145 14.88 44.07 6.08
C ALA A 145 15.93 44.74 5.17
N THR A 146 16.79 45.61 5.68
CA THR A 146 17.49 46.67 4.90
C THR A 146 19.00 46.84 5.17
N THR A 147 19.54 46.22 6.22
CA THR A 147 20.92 46.25 6.73
C THR A 147 21.23 44.89 7.41
N GLY A 148 22.49 44.61 7.75
CA GLY A 148 22.85 43.41 8.53
C GLY A 148 23.02 42.07 7.78
N LEU A 149 23.81 42.07 6.70
CA LEU A 149 24.30 40.83 6.07
C LEU A 149 25.67 40.45 6.66
N TRP A 150 26.01 39.16 6.64
CA TRP A 150 27.40 38.77 6.85
C TRP A 150 28.30 39.39 5.77
N ASP A 151 29.39 40.05 6.17
CA ASP A 151 30.33 40.69 5.26
C ASP A 151 31.42 39.70 4.83
N VAL A 152 31.00 38.68 4.08
CA VAL A 152 31.82 37.54 3.67
C VAL A 152 31.81 37.34 2.14
N SER A 153 31.36 38.33 1.39
CA SER A 153 31.33 38.26 -0.08
C SER A 153 32.74 38.06 -0.65
N GLY A 154 32.85 37.24 -1.70
CA GLY A 154 34.12 36.87 -2.29
C GLY A 154 34.89 35.77 -1.56
N SER A 155 34.32 35.19 -0.49
CA SER A 155 35.00 34.22 0.36
C SER A 155 34.38 32.81 0.30
N THR A 156 35.07 31.82 0.88
CA THR A 156 34.62 30.42 0.91
C THR A 156 34.34 29.95 2.33
N LEU A 157 33.24 29.22 2.52
CA LEU A 157 33.00 28.39 3.70
C LEU A 157 33.30 26.93 3.34
N ASP A 158 34.34 26.35 3.92
CA ASP A 158 34.68 24.93 3.80
C ASP A 158 34.13 24.18 5.02
N PHE A 159 32.91 23.67 4.89
CA PHE A 159 32.17 23.02 5.98
C PHE A 159 32.39 21.51 5.97
N GLN A 160 33.08 21.02 6.99
CA GLN A 160 33.40 19.61 7.20
C GLN A 160 32.86 19.08 8.54
N ALA A 161 32.03 19.88 9.21
CA ALA A 161 31.37 19.47 10.44
C ALA A 161 30.03 18.75 10.19
N ALA A 162 29.35 18.31 11.24
CA ALA A 162 28.14 17.49 11.10
C ALA A 162 26.92 18.29 10.63
N VAL A 163 26.60 19.40 11.31
CA VAL A 163 25.38 20.18 11.05
C VAL A 163 25.69 21.66 10.91
N MET A 164 25.26 22.26 9.80
CA MET A 164 25.25 23.69 9.58
C MET A 164 23.81 24.19 9.61
N ARG A 165 23.54 25.19 10.43
CA ARG A 165 22.26 25.92 10.43
C ARG A 165 22.50 27.33 9.96
N GLY A 166 21.62 27.84 9.11
CA GLY A 166 21.73 29.21 8.64
C GLY A 166 20.62 29.61 7.69
N ASN A 167 20.77 30.78 7.08
CA ASN A 167 19.80 31.33 6.14
C ASN A 167 20.51 32.07 4.99
N GLN A 168 19.73 32.61 4.05
CA GLN A 168 20.26 33.33 2.88
C GLN A 168 21.20 34.49 3.27
N ARG A 169 20.94 35.16 4.41
CA ARG A 169 21.66 36.36 4.85
C ARG A 169 22.89 36.08 5.70
N SER A 170 23.18 34.81 5.96
CA SER A 170 24.40 34.36 6.64
C SER A 170 25.19 33.42 5.74
N VAL A 171 24.78 32.15 5.68
CA VAL A 171 25.43 31.13 4.83
C VAL A 171 25.34 31.48 3.35
N GLY A 172 24.24 32.12 2.92
CA GLY A 172 24.06 32.52 1.52
C GLY A 172 24.89 33.71 1.06
N GLU A 173 25.62 34.39 1.95
CA GLU A 173 26.47 35.55 1.62
C GLU A 173 27.91 35.16 1.24
N PHE A 174 28.32 33.90 1.50
CA PHE A 174 29.57 33.37 0.95
C PHE A 174 29.46 33.21 -0.56
N ASP A 175 30.56 33.34 -1.31
CA ASP A 175 30.52 33.06 -2.76
C ASP A 175 30.45 31.55 -3.03
N LEU A 176 31.12 30.76 -2.19
CA LEU A 176 31.19 29.31 -2.27
C LEU A 176 31.03 28.67 -0.89
N VAL A 177 30.14 27.69 -0.80
CA VAL A 177 30.00 26.82 0.36
C VAL A 177 30.37 25.39 -0.05
N LYS A 178 31.42 24.83 0.53
CA LYS A 178 31.79 23.42 0.38
C LYS A 178 31.19 22.63 1.54
N MET A 179 30.62 21.48 1.24
CA MET A 179 29.98 20.60 2.21
C MET A 179 30.62 19.22 2.14
N ALA A 180 31.23 18.73 3.21
CA ALA A 180 31.76 17.37 3.26
C ALA A 180 30.64 16.33 3.15
N GLY A 181 30.93 15.15 2.61
CA GLY A 181 29.97 14.04 2.64
C GLY A 181 29.62 13.65 4.08
N GLY A 182 28.34 13.38 4.33
CA GLY A 182 27.75 13.12 5.64
C GLY A 182 27.30 14.37 6.39
N SER A 183 27.57 15.58 5.86
CA SER A 183 27.13 16.83 6.48
C SER A 183 25.71 17.22 6.12
N LYS A 184 25.08 18.03 6.98
CA LYS A 184 23.71 18.49 6.84
C LYS A 184 23.62 20.01 6.93
N PHE A 185 22.96 20.64 5.96
CA PHE A 185 22.52 22.04 6.03
C PHE A 185 21.05 22.14 6.38
N ILE A 186 20.71 23.00 7.34
CA ILE A 186 19.34 23.29 7.76
C ILE A 186 19.06 24.78 7.52
N ASN A 187 18.09 25.05 6.64
CA ASN A 187 17.53 26.38 6.48
C ASN A 187 16.71 26.77 7.73
N GLU A 188 17.14 27.85 8.39
CA GLU A 188 16.57 28.31 9.67
C GLU A 188 15.46 29.36 9.52
N ARG A 189 15.12 29.83 8.31
CA ARG A 189 14.19 30.97 8.19
C ARG A 189 12.74 30.58 7.95
N ASN A 190 11.82 31.22 8.67
CA ASN A 190 10.37 31.10 8.48
C ASN A 190 9.84 31.94 7.29
N SER A 191 10.61 32.05 6.23
CA SER A 191 10.22 32.63 4.94
C SER A 191 10.95 31.88 3.83
N ASN A 192 10.43 31.92 2.60
CA ASN A 192 11.12 31.31 1.47
C ASN A 192 12.51 31.94 1.29
N GLN A 193 13.54 31.14 1.00
CA GLN A 193 14.93 31.60 0.89
C GLN A 193 15.55 31.28 -0.46
N THR A 194 16.35 32.20 -0.99
CA THR A 194 17.08 32.02 -2.25
C THR A 194 18.58 32.10 -2.02
N TYR A 195 19.27 31.00 -2.28
CA TYR A 195 20.72 30.88 -2.15
C TYR A 195 21.38 31.11 -3.51
N ALA A 196 21.90 32.32 -3.71
CA ALA A 196 22.59 32.71 -4.94
C ALA A 196 24.05 32.24 -4.98
N ASN A 197 24.59 31.84 -3.82
CA ASN A 197 25.94 31.32 -3.67
C ASN A 197 26.12 29.94 -4.31
N ASN A 198 27.36 29.63 -4.68
CA ASN A 198 27.71 28.32 -5.20
C ASN A 198 27.86 27.29 -4.07
N TRP A 199 27.63 26.03 -4.41
CA TRP A 199 27.76 24.89 -3.52
C TRP A 199 28.69 23.83 -4.13
N GLU A 200 29.57 23.24 -3.32
CA GLU A 200 30.44 22.11 -3.71
C GLU A 200 30.19 20.93 -2.77
N LEU A 201 29.67 19.84 -3.32
CA LEU A 201 29.29 18.64 -2.58
C LEU A 201 30.46 17.65 -2.55
N GLY A 202 30.97 17.36 -1.35
CA GLY A 202 31.97 16.33 -1.10
C GLY A 202 31.45 14.93 -1.38
N SER A 203 32.35 13.96 -1.57
CA SER A 203 31.98 12.57 -1.85
C SER A 203 31.07 11.96 -0.78
N GLY A 204 29.97 11.33 -1.20
CA GLY A 204 28.93 10.82 -0.30
C GLY A 204 27.66 11.66 -0.40
N GLU A 205 26.81 11.57 0.62
CA GLU A 205 25.55 12.32 0.69
C GLU A 205 25.76 13.67 1.38
N VAL A 206 25.16 14.73 0.84
CA VAL A 206 25.07 16.03 1.51
C VAL A 206 23.59 16.38 1.64
N THR A 207 23.12 16.52 2.89
CA THR A 207 21.71 16.69 3.18
C THR A 207 21.33 18.16 3.31
N PHE A 208 20.29 18.56 2.61
CA PHE A 208 19.60 19.83 2.74
C PHE A 208 18.27 19.59 3.46
N ASP A 209 17.95 20.45 4.41
CA ASP A 209 16.75 20.37 5.23
C ASP A 209 16.26 21.80 5.55
N THR A 210 15.09 21.91 6.15
CA THR A 210 14.51 23.17 6.60
C THR A 210 13.80 22.96 7.93
N ARG A 211 14.04 23.88 8.87
CA ARG A 211 13.35 23.85 10.17
C ARG A 211 11.88 24.24 10.05
N PHE A 212 11.56 25.15 9.12
CA PHE A 212 10.22 25.64 8.88
C PHE A 212 9.69 25.13 7.54
N THR A 213 8.38 24.90 7.45
CA THR A 213 7.67 24.52 6.21
C THR A 213 7.69 25.65 5.19
N ARG A 214 8.83 25.85 4.52
CA ARG A 214 9.12 26.93 3.58
C ARG A 214 9.93 26.40 2.40
N ALA A 215 9.83 27.10 1.28
CA ALA A 215 10.60 26.76 0.09
C ALA A 215 12.03 27.32 0.17
N SER A 216 12.99 26.57 -0.35
CA SER A 216 14.37 27.02 -0.56
C SER A 216 14.74 26.87 -2.03
N PHE A 217 15.49 27.85 -2.57
CA PHE A 217 15.93 27.87 -3.96
C PHE A 217 17.46 27.86 -4.00
N LEU A 218 18.05 26.93 -4.74
CA LEU A 218 19.48 26.92 -5.07
C LEU A 218 19.65 27.51 -6.47
N ASP A 219 20.04 28.78 -6.52
CA ASP A 219 20.22 29.55 -7.76
C ASP A 219 21.68 29.57 -8.21
N GLY A 220 22.62 29.43 -7.27
CA GLY A 220 24.04 29.26 -7.59
C GLY A 220 24.36 27.88 -8.18
N ILE A 221 25.60 27.71 -8.65
CA ILE A 221 26.08 26.46 -9.24
C ILE A 221 26.30 25.44 -8.12
N VAL A 222 25.72 24.25 -8.27
CA VAL A 222 26.01 23.08 -7.44
C VAL A 222 27.01 22.18 -8.18
N SER A 223 28.13 21.86 -7.53
CA SER A 223 29.27 21.13 -8.10
C SER A 223 29.77 20.03 -7.16
N GLY A 224 30.81 19.29 -7.55
CA GLY A 224 31.45 18.28 -6.71
C GLY A 224 31.11 16.84 -7.08
N SER A 225 31.46 15.88 -6.23
CA SER A 225 31.20 14.45 -6.49
C SER A 225 30.01 13.90 -5.70
N GLY A 226 29.50 14.67 -4.74
CA GLY A 226 28.45 14.23 -3.82
C GLY A 226 27.07 14.13 -4.43
N ARG A 227 26.20 13.41 -3.70
CA ARG A 227 24.75 13.34 -3.92
C ARG A 227 24.08 14.45 -3.13
N LEU A 228 23.17 15.18 -3.77
CA LEU A 228 22.30 16.13 -3.08
C LEU A 228 21.10 15.38 -2.51
N VAL A 229 20.95 15.38 -1.19
CA VAL A 229 19.79 14.80 -0.51
C VAL A 229 18.92 15.92 0.01
N TYR A 230 17.62 15.90 -0.26
CA TYR A 230 16.64 16.74 0.43
C TYR A 230 15.80 15.86 1.35
N SER A 231 15.69 16.21 2.63
CA SER A 231 14.94 15.44 3.65
C SER A 231 13.96 16.30 4.45
N GLY A 232 13.67 17.52 3.96
CA GLY A 232 12.86 18.52 4.65
C GLY A 232 11.54 18.84 3.95
N GLY A 233 10.81 19.82 4.49
CA GLY A 233 9.61 20.38 3.85
C GLY A 233 8.39 20.27 4.72
N GLY A 234 7.98 19.05 5.10
CA GLY A 234 6.79 18.83 5.93
C GLY A 234 5.46 19.08 5.21
N SER A 235 5.49 19.46 3.94
CA SER A 235 4.31 19.60 3.06
C SER A 235 4.75 19.68 1.59
N SER A 236 3.84 19.42 0.66
CA SER A 236 4.07 19.58 -0.79
C SER A 236 4.48 21.00 -1.22
N VAL A 237 4.09 22.03 -0.45
CA VAL A 237 4.42 23.45 -0.77
C VAL A 237 5.76 23.92 -0.21
N ALA A 238 6.41 23.11 0.62
CA ALA A 238 7.74 23.36 1.16
C ALA A 238 8.73 22.41 0.50
N PHE A 239 9.48 22.95 -0.46
CA PHE A 239 10.35 22.19 -1.34
C PHE A 239 11.75 22.80 -1.39
N LEU A 240 12.73 22.00 -1.80
CA LEU A 240 13.99 22.49 -2.32
C LEU A 240 13.90 22.56 -3.84
N ARG A 241 14.21 23.70 -4.44
CA ARG A 241 14.27 23.85 -5.91
C ARG A 241 15.70 24.05 -6.36
N ILE A 242 16.11 23.27 -7.37
CA ILE A 242 17.39 23.42 -8.05
C ILE A 242 17.15 24.12 -9.39
N ASN A 243 17.77 25.28 -9.60
CA ASN A 243 17.48 26.15 -10.74
C ASN A 243 18.61 26.28 -11.77
N ASN A 244 19.87 25.99 -11.39
CA ASN A 244 21.02 26.34 -12.22
C ASN A 244 21.38 25.22 -13.22
N PRO A 245 21.35 25.46 -14.54
CA PRO A 245 21.70 24.44 -15.54
C PRO A 245 23.22 24.24 -15.69
N LEU A 246 24.06 25.03 -15.01
CA LEU A 246 25.51 24.84 -14.98
C LEU A 246 25.96 23.89 -13.85
N ASN A 247 25.01 23.23 -13.19
CA ASN A 247 25.31 22.23 -12.18
C ASN A 247 26.21 21.12 -12.74
N SER A 248 27.14 20.66 -11.91
CA SER A 248 28.17 19.68 -12.30
C SER A 248 28.42 18.60 -11.25
N PHE A 249 27.57 18.51 -10.21
CA PHE A 249 27.69 17.47 -9.20
C PHE A 249 27.44 16.08 -9.79
N GLY A 250 28.23 15.08 -9.37
CA GLY A 250 28.21 13.74 -9.97
C GLY A 250 27.38 12.69 -9.25
N GLY A 251 27.00 12.89 -7.99
CA GLY A 251 26.36 11.86 -7.16
C GLY A 251 24.84 11.72 -7.33
N GLY A 252 24.23 12.51 -8.22
CA GLY A 252 22.78 12.52 -8.42
C GLY A 252 22.02 13.19 -7.28
N VAL A 253 20.72 12.90 -7.19
CA VAL A 253 19.81 13.51 -6.21
C VAL A 253 19.01 12.46 -5.44
N MET A 254 18.55 12.82 -4.25
CA MET A 254 17.59 12.04 -3.48
C MET A 254 16.53 12.97 -2.86
N SER A 255 15.26 12.56 -2.97
CA SER A 255 14.17 13.10 -2.16
C SER A 255 13.81 12.06 -1.10
N ASP A 256 14.07 12.36 0.16
CA ASP A 256 13.86 11.47 1.30
C ASP A 256 12.58 11.84 2.08
N GLY A 257 11.55 11.02 1.91
CA GLY A 257 10.24 11.16 2.55
C GLY A 257 10.12 10.51 3.93
N ALA A 258 11.18 9.90 4.48
CA ALA A 258 11.09 9.07 5.68
C ALA A 258 10.58 9.82 6.92
N ALA A 259 10.98 11.08 7.09
CA ALA A 259 10.63 11.90 8.25
C ALA A 259 9.48 12.87 8.01
N ALA A 260 9.21 13.22 6.75
CA ALA A 260 8.29 14.29 6.37
C ALA A 260 7.89 14.18 4.89
N VAL A 261 6.80 14.83 4.49
CA VAL A 261 6.52 15.05 3.07
C VAL A 261 7.62 15.95 2.50
N THR A 262 8.40 15.37 1.59
CA THR A 262 9.59 15.98 1.01
C THR A 262 9.44 16.10 -0.50
N SER A 263 9.66 17.31 -1.03
CA SER A 263 9.58 17.58 -2.46
C SER A 263 10.84 18.27 -2.97
N LEU A 264 11.52 17.63 -3.92
CA LEU A 264 12.60 18.20 -4.71
C LEU A 264 12.04 18.70 -6.05
N GLN A 265 12.16 20.00 -6.30
CA GLN A 265 11.71 20.61 -7.54
C GLN A 265 12.89 20.84 -8.50
N LEU A 266 12.70 20.43 -9.76
CA LEU A 266 13.62 20.71 -10.85
C LEU A 266 13.05 21.81 -11.72
N ASN A 267 13.84 22.84 -12.03
CA ASN A 267 13.40 23.94 -12.87
C ASN A 267 14.50 24.30 -13.88
N GLY A 268 14.40 23.77 -15.10
CA GLY A 268 15.42 23.87 -16.13
C GLY A 268 15.48 22.62 -17.02
N THR A 269 16.54 22.51 -17.83
CA THR A 269 16.84 21.33 -18.65
C THR A 269 17.42 20.19 -17.78
N ASP A 270 17.74 19.04 -18.39
CA ASP A 270 18.31 17.86 -17.69
C ASP A 270 19.57 18.20 -16.87
N ASP A 271 20.32 19.22 -17.29
CA ASP A 271 21.57 19.66 -16.67
C ASP A 271 21.40 20.17 -15.23
N VAL A 272 20.18 20.53 -14.79
CA VAL A 272 19.95 20.93 -13.39
C VAL A 272 20.22 19.78 -12.41
N LEU A 273 20.16 18.53 -12.87
CA LEU A 273 20.48 17.32 -12.11
C LEU A 273 21.99 17.04 -12.01
N GLY A 274 22.84 17.99 -12.41
CA GLY A 274 24.30 17.86 -12.35
C GLY A 274 24.86 17.12 -13.55
N ALA A 275 26.05 16.53 -13.39
CA ALA A 275 26.73 15.83 -14.48
C ALA A 275 25.90 14.63 -14.97
N VAL A 276 25.74 14.50 -16.29
CA VAL A 276 25.10 13.34 -16.91
C VAL A 276 25.99 12.12 -16.75
N PRO A 277 25.50 10.98 -16.22
CA PRO A 277 26.27 9.75 -16.15
C PRO A 277 26.73 9.27 -17.53
N ALA A 278 27.99 8.86 -17.64
CA ALA A 278 28.56 8.35 -18.89
C ALA A 278 27.94 7.01 -19.33
N THR A 279 27.49 6.23 -18.36
CA THR A 279 26.72 4.99 -18.52
C THR A 279 25.48 5.08 -17.66
N PHE A 280 24.47 4.25 -17.95
CA PHE A 280 23.29 4.15 -17.09
C PHE A 280 23.64 3.97 -15.62
N ASP A 281 23.10 4.84 -14.78
CA ASP A 281 23.22 4.85 -13.33
C ASP A 281 21.80 4.69 -12.76
N PRO A 282 21.43 3.51 -12.23
CA PRO A 282 20.08 3.24 -11.72
C PRO A 282 19.68 4.17 -10.59
N ASP A 283 20.66 4.62 -9.78
CA ASP A 283 20.44 5.37 -8.56
C ASP A 283 20.73 6.86 -8.72
N ASN A 284 20.74 7.38 -9.95
CA ASN A 284 21.02 8.80 -10.19
C ASN A 284 19.95 9.70 -9.55
N ILE A 285 18.70 9.22 -9.52
CA ILE A 285 17.59 9.84 -8.81
C ILE A 285 17.02 8.78 -7.85
N ILE A 286 16.96 9.09 -6.56
CA ILE A 286 16.31 8.22 -5.57
C ILE A 286 15.09 8.94 -5.00
N LEU A 287 13.94 8.28 -5.07
CA LEU A 287 12.73 8.67 -4.35
C LEU A 287 12.55 7.67 -3.22
N LYS A 288 12.78 8.14 -1.99
CA LYS A 288 12.78 7.30 -0.80
C LYS A 288 11.53 7.58 0.04
N ASP A 289 10.86 6.53 0.50
CA ASP A 289 9.74 6.58 1.45
C ASP A 289 8.64 7.58 1.05
N GLY A 290 8.27 7.59 -0.23
CA GLY A 290 7.26 8.50 -0.78
C GLY A 290 7.79 9.89 -1.16
N GLY A 291 9.11 10.07 -1.22
CA GLY A 291 9.75 11.28 -1.71
C GLY A 291 9.23 11.73 -3.07
N ILE A 292 9.10 13.05 -3.25
CA ILE A 292 8.49 13.66 -4.43
C ILE A 292 9.58 14.33 -5.28
N ILE A 293 9.62 14.02 -6.57
CA ILE A 293 10.28 14.86 -7.56
C ILE A 293 9.24 15.56 -8.42
N GLU A 294 9.31 16.89 -8.45
CA GLU A 294 8.44 17.71 -9.28
C GLU A 294 9.26 18.40 -10.36
N ILE A 295 8.85 18.18 -11.59
CA ILE A 295 9.53 18.67 -12.79
C ILE A 295 8.76 19.91 -13.22
N ALA A 296 9.23 21.06 -12.74
CA ALA A 296 8.45 22.30 -12.71
C ALA A 296 8.35 22.97 -14.09
N ASN A 297 9.46 23.14 -14.82
CA ASN A 297 9.47 23.70 -16.18
C ASN A 297 10.72 23.25 -16.96
N MET A 298 10.61 23.26 -18.30
CA MET A 298 11.70 23.18 -19.30
C MET A 298 12.43 21.83 -19.44
N LEU A 299 12.00 20.78 -18.74
CA LEU A 299 12.57 19.43 -18.87
C LEU A 299 11.66 18.56 -19.74
N ASP A 300 11.78 18.68 -21.05
CA ASP A 300 10.97 17.91 -22.00
C ASP A 300 11.39 16.44 -22.09
N THR A 301 12.66 16.15 -21.83
CA THR A 301 13.22 14.79 -21.90
C THR A 301 14.32 14.62 -20.88
N MET A 302 14.20 13.60 -20.03
CA MET A 302 15.26 13.18 -19.12
C MET A 302 16.28 12.30 -19.85
N ASN A 303 17.57 12.48 -19.54
CA ASN A 303 18.62 11.67 -20.15
C ASN A 303 18.47 10.19 -19.74
N PRO A 304 18.49 9.23 -20.68
CA PRO A 304 18.25 7.81 -20.40
C PRO A 304 19.30 7.17 -19.47
N ASN A 305 20.47 7.79 -19.29
CA ASN A 305 21.47 7.31 -18.34
C ASN A 305 21.15 7.67 -16.88
N ARG A 306 20.14 8.50 -16.62
CA ARG A 306 19.70 8.85 -15.25
C ARG A 306 18.57 7.94 -14.80
N GLY A 307 18.89 6.80 -14.21
CA GLY A 307 17.90 5.91 -13.60
C GLY A 307 17.19 6.53 -12.41
N ILE A 308 16.01 6.01 -12.12
CA ILE A 308 15.20 6.38 -10.97
C ILE A 308 14.97 5.15 -10.11
N THR A 309 15.36 5.22 -8.83
CA THR A 309 15.08 4.17 -7.84
C THR A 309 13.99 4.61 -6.87
N LEU A 310 12.98 3.75 -6.69
CA LEU A 310 11.90 3.87 -5.72
C LEU A 310 12.21 3.01 -4.48
N ASP A 311 12.82 3.62 -3.47
CA ASP A 311 13.18 2.94 -2.20
C ASP A 311 12.06 3.14 -1.18
N GLY A 312 11.12 2.19 -1.09
CA GLY A 312 9.90 2.36 -0.28
C GLY A 312 8.81 3.22 -0.94
N GLY A 313 9.00 3.63 -2.18
CA GLY A 313 8.00 4.26 -3.05
C GLY A 313 8.32 5.73 -3.36
N GLY A 314 7.72 6.28 -4.41
CA GLY A 314 8.02 7.64 -4.84
C GLY A 314 6.96 8.28 -5.71
N VAL A 315 7.04 9.61 -5.81
CA VAL A 315 6.09 10.43 -6.56
C VAL A 315 6.81 11.24 -7.63
N ILE A 316 6.30 11.19 -8.86
CA ILE A 316 6.75 12.05 -9.97
C ILE A 316 5.61 13.01 -10.32
N ILE A 317 5.88 14.31 -10.31
CA ILE A 317 4.92 15.35 -10.72
C ILE A 317 5.45 16.04 -11.98
N PRO A 318 4.98 15.66 -13.18
CA PRO A 318 5.27 16.40 -14.41
C PRO A 318 4.40 17.67 -14.47
N ALA A 319 4.98 18.86 -14.24
CA ALA A 319 4.24 20.12 -14.33
C ALA A 319 3.99 20.59 -15.78
N HIS A 320 4.61 19.93 -16.75
CA HIS A 320 4.28 19.97 -18.18
C HIS A 320 4.45 18.58 -18.79
N ALA A 321 4.02 18.38 -20.04
CA ALA A 321 4.22 17.11 -20.73
C ALA A 321 5.73 16.85 -20.92
N MET A 322 6.19 15.64 -20.59
CA MET A 322 7.60 15.27 -20.71
C MET A 322 7.78 13.80 -21.10
N THR A 323 8.98 13.46 -21.56
CA THR A 323 9.40 12.09 -21.89
C THR A 323 10.43 11.58 -20.91
N LEU A 324 10.22 10.36 -20.42
CA LEU A 324 11.14 9.61 -19.58
C LEU A 324 11.65 8.41 -20.37
N GLY A 325 12.93 8.46 -20.74
CA GLY A 325 13.66 7.35 -21.37
C GLY A 325 14.45 6.50 -20.38
N SER A 326 14.42 6.86 -19.09
CA SER A 326 15.15 6.15 -18.05
C SER A 326 14.29 5.07 -17.41
N PRO A 327 14.83 3.85 -17.20
CA PRO A 327 14.20 2.86 -16.35
C PRO A 327 13.91 3.39 -14.94
N ILE A 328 12.82 2.88 -14.36
CA ILE A 328 12.43 3.10 -12.97
C ILE A 328 12.47 1.71 -12.33
N THR A 329 13.19 1.59 -11.21
CA THR A 329 13.40 0.34 -10.48
C THR A 329 13.16 0.54 -8.99
N GLY A 330 13.19 -0.52 -8.18
CA GLY A 330 13.13 -0.42 -6.72
C GLY A 330 11.96 -1.18 -6.10
N THR A 331 11.87 -1.14 -4.77
CA THR A 331 10.97 -1.97 -3.96
C THR A 331 9.60 -1.34 -3.70
N GLY A 332 9.41 -0.08 -4.07
CA GLY A 332 8.17 0.65 -3.77
C GLY A 332 7.41 1.14 -5.00
N GLY A 333 6.12 1.41 -4.79
CA GLY A 333 5.21 1.82 -5.85
C GLY A 333 5.47 3.24 -6.40
N LEU A 334 5.04 3.45 -7.63
CA LEU A 334 5.14 4.72 -8.35
C LEU A 334 3.81 5.49 -8.27
N THR A 335 3.86 6.76 -7.91
CA THR A 335 2.72 7.67 -8.03
C THR A 335 3.01 8.78 -9.03
N ILE A 336 2.10 9.02 -9.96
CA ILE A 336 2.14 10.14 -10.90
C ILE A 336 1.11 11.19 -10.47
N GLY A 337 1.60 12.36 -10.11
CA GLY A 337 0.79 13.47 -9.60
C GLY A 337 0.34 13.32 -8.15
N VAL A 338 -0.39 14.32 -7.66
CA VAL A 338 -0.89 14.39 -6.27
C VAL A 338 -2.27 15.06 -6.24
N THR A 339 -2.98 14.96 -5.13
CA THR A 339 -4.35 15.51 -5.03
C THR A 339 -4.38 17.03 -5.15
N ASP A 340 -3.45 17.73 -4.50
CA ASP A 340 -3.39 19.18 -4.40
C ASP A 340 -2.77 19.85 -5.63
N ARG A 341 -2.06 19.10 -6.48
CA ARG A 341 -1.43 19.58 -7.72
C ARG A 341 -1.70 18.63 -8.88
N GLY A 342 -2.23 19.15 -9.97
CA GLY A 342 -2.37 18.36 -11.19
C GLY A 342 -0.99 17.98 -11.74
N ALA A 343 -0.89 16.79 -12.32
CA ALA A 343 0.22 16.37 -13.16
C ALA A 343 -0.22 16.39 -14.62
N ASN A 344 0.72 16.60 -15.52
CA ASN A 344 0.52 16.50 -16.96
C ASN A 344 0.79 15.05 -17.42
N VAL A 345 1.08 14.91 -18.71
CA VAL A 345 1.39 13.63 -19.34
C VAL A 345 2.86 13.30 -19.14
N LEU A 346 3.15 12.14 -18.52
CA LEU A 346 4.46 11.51 -18.50
C LEU A 346 4.51 10.45 -19.62
N THR A 347 5.32 10.68 -20.64
CA THR A 347 5.54 9.72 -21.73
C THR A 347 6.66 8.77 -21.35
N LEU A 348 6.39 7.48 -21.32
CA LEU A 348 7.39 6.46 -21.01
C LEU A 348 7.94 5.90 -22.33
N THR A 349 9.24 5.67 -22.40
CA THR A 349 9.90 5.11 -23.60
C THR A 349 10.90 3.99 -23.29
N ALA A 350 11.05 3.63 -22.02
CA ALA A 350 11.86 2.51 -21.55
C ALA A 350 11.05 1.65 -20.58
N ALA A 351 11.30 0.35 -20.56
CA ALA A 351 10.60 -0.56 -19.65
C ALA A 351 11.01 -0.31 -18.20
N HIS A 352 10.05 -0.45 -17.28
CA HIS A 352 10.23 -0.24 -15.85
C HIS A 352 10.05 -1.56 -15.08
N ASP A 353 10.76 -1.70 -13.96
CA ASP A 353 10.82 -2.93 -13.16
C ASP A 353 10.85 -2.61 -11.65
N TYR A 354 9.99 -1.69 -11.23
CA TYR A 354 9.75 -1.42 -9.81
C TYR A 354 8.66 -2.35 -9.26
N GLU A 355 8.74 -2.63 -7.96
CA GLU A 355 7.72 -3.37 -7.22
C GLU A 355 6.58 -2.45 -6.76
N GLY A 356 5.46 -3.05 -6.34
CA GLY A 356 4.31 -2.30 -5.83
C GLY A 356 3.40 -1.72 -6.92
N ASN A 357 2.49 -0.85 -6.50
CA ASN A 357 1.42 -0.34 -7.36
C ASN A 357 1.82 0.92 -8.13
N THR A 358 1.19 1.12 -9.27
CA THR A 358 1.29 2.35 -10.06
C THR A 358 0.02 3.16 -9.87
N THR A 359 0.13 4.39 -9.39
CA THR A 359 -1.02 5.23 -9.06
C THR A 359 -1.02 6.51 -9.89
N PHE A 360 -2.16 6.84 -10.51
CA PHE A 360 -2.33 8.08 -11.26
C PHE A 360 -3.29 9.02 -10.52
N THR A 361 -2.75 10.07 -9.91
CA THR A 361 -3.51 11.07 -9.16
C THR A 361 -3.49 12.40 -9.91
N LYS A 362 -4.54 12.69 -10.68
CA LYS A 362 -4.64 13.87 -11.55
C LYS A 362 -3.46 14.02 -12.53
N GLY A 363 -2.83 12.91 -12.90
CA GLY A 363 -1.74 12.81 -13.88
C GLY A 363 -2.04 11.72 -14.91
N SER A 364 -1.36 11.78 -16.05
CA SER A 364 -1.53 10.80 -17.12
C SER A 364 -0.20 10.16 -17.52
N VAL A 365 -0.22 8.89 -17.87
CA VAL A 365 0.92 8.18 -18.46
C VAL A 365 0.62 7.87 -19.92
N LEU A 366 1.55 8.22 -20.81
CA LEU A 366 1.51 7.88 -22.24
C LEU A 366 2.54 6.79 -22.54
N LEU A 367 2.10 5.70 -23.14
CA LEU A 367 2.99 4.63 -23.59
C LEU A 367 3.66 5.03 -24.91
N GLY A 368 4.99 4.92 -24.94
CA GLY A 368 5.81 5.06 -26.16
C GLY A 368 6.23 3.73 -26.78
N ALA A 369 5.95 2.61 -26.12
CA ALA A 369 6.14 1.23 -26.57
C ALA A 369 5.22 0.29 -25.76
N SER A 370 5.12 -0.99 -26.14
CA SER A 370 4.37 -1.98 -25.37
C SER A 370 5.06 -2.35 -24.05
N ASP A 371 4.28 -2.72 -23.04
CA ASP A 371 4.73 -3.27 -21.76
C ASP A 371 5.78 -2.42 -21.03
N LEU A 372 5.55 -1.11 -20.96
CA LEU A 372 6.48 -0.21 -20.27
C LEU A 372 6.27 -0.17 -18.75
N LEU A 373 5.03 -0.33 -18.29
CA LEU A 373 4.77 -0.50 -16.85
C LEU A 373 5.09 -1.93 -16.41
N PRO A 374 5.53 -2.16 -15.16
CA PRO A 374 5.82 -3.51 -14.67
C PRO A 374 4.59 -4.42 -14.79
N ALA A 375 4.75 -5.61 -15.37
CA ALA A 375 3.62 -6.51 -15.64
C ALA A 375 2.82 -6.91 -14.39
N GLY A 376 3.47 -6.92 -13.22
CA GLY A 376 2.85 -7.22 -11.93
C GLY A 376 2.17 -6.03 -11.24
N THR A 377 2.33 -4.80 -11.75
CA THR A 377 1.76 -3.62 -11.08
C THR A 377 0.25 -3.61 -11.18
N VAL A 378 -0.42 -3.39 -10.04
CA VAL A 378 -1.82 -2.93 -10.08
C VAL A 378 -1.81 -1.45 -10.43
N VAL A 379 -2.61 -1.05 -11.42
CA VAL A 379 -2.77 0.38 -11.77
C VAL A 379 -4.00 0.93 -11.08
N SER A 380 -3.80 1.93 -10.22
CA SER A 380 -4.86 2.70 -9.57
C SER A 380 -5.07 4.02 -10.30
N ILE A 381 -6.23 4.19 -10.94
CA ILE A 381 -6.56 5.39 -11.69
C ILE A 381 -7.57 6.21 -10.90
N GLY A 382 -7.17 7.41 -10.49
CA GLY A 382 -8.08 8.41 -9.95
C GLY A 382 -7.49 9.23 -8.81
N GLY A 383 -8.18 10.31 -8.48
CA GLY A 383 -7.82 11.26 -7.43
C GLY A 383 -9.03 12.11 -7.04
N THR A 384 -8.90 12.90 -5.98
CA THR A 384 -9.95 13.83 -5.56
C THR A 384 -9.76 15.20 -6.23
N GLY A 385 -10.88 15.88 -6.51
CA GLY A 385 -10.89 17.18 -7.21
C GLY A 385 -11.11 17.06 -8.73
N GLY A 386 -10.96 18.18 -9.44
CA GLY A 386 -11.09 18.21 -10.90
C GLY A 386 -9.88 17.62 -11.65
N GLY A 387 -10.00 17.49 -12.97
CA GLY A 387 -8.96 16.98 -13.86
C GLY A 387 -9.13 15.50 -14.24
N THR A 388 -8.11 14.95 -14.90
CA THR A 388 -8.11 13.59 -15.45
C THR A 388 -6.91 12.80 -14.92
N SER A 389 -7.16 11.57 -14.48
CA SER A 389 -6.14 10.54 -14.30
C SER A 389 -6.25 9.55 -15.46
N ALA A 390 -5.17 9.31 -16.21
CA ALA A 390 -5.26 8.45 -17.39
C ALA A 390 -4.08 7.51 -17.63
N LEU A 391 -4.39 6.31 -18.13
CA LEU A 391 -3.46 5.49 -18.93
C LEU A 391 -3.76 5.75 -20.41
N LEU A 392 -2.77 6.21 -21.15
CA LEU A 392 -2.86 6.49 -22.58
C LEU A 392 -2.03 5.43 -23.33
N MET A 393 -2.72 4.44 -23.92
CA MET A 393 -2.10 3.25 -24.54
C MET A 393 -1.47 3.53 -25.91
N ASN A 394 -1.97 4.52 -26.65
CA ASN A 394 -1.33 5.06 -27.85
C ASN A 394 -0.94 4.02 -28.92
N GLY A 395 -1.75 2.98 -29.09
CA GLY A 395 -1.52 1.91 -30.06
C GLY A 395 -0.56 0.82 -29.57
N PHE A 396 -0.18 0.84 -28.30
CA PHE A 396 0.71 -0.13 -27.67
C PHE A 396 -0.02 -1.04 -26.68
N ASP A 397 0.49 -2.25 -26.52
CA ASP A 397 -0.06 -3.25 -25.62
C ASP A 397 0.49 -3.06 -24.20
N GLN A 398 -0.27 -3.48 -23.18
CA GLN A 398 0.20 -3.42 -21.80
C GLN A 398 -0.35 -4.57 -20.99
N THR A 399 0.52 -5.19 -20.21
CA THR A 399 0.18 -6.19 -19.18
C THR A 399 0.24 -5.58 -17.79
N LEU A 400 -0.76 -5.82 -16.94
CA LEU A 400 -0.86 -5.29 -15.57
C LEU A 400 -1.31 -6.37 -14.58
N GLY A 401 -1.01 -6.20 -13.29
CA GLY A 401 -1.53 -7.05 -12.20
C GLY A 401 -3.01 -6.79 -11.84
N GLY A 402 -3.65 -5.86 -12.54
CA GLY A 402 -5.08 -5.52 -12.40
C GLY A 402 -5.35 -4.02 -12.38
N LEU A 403 -6.62 -3.66 -12.40
CA LEU A 403 -7.09 -2.27 -12.43
C LEU A 403 -7.88 -1.92 -11.19
N THR A 404 -7.52 -0.82 -10.54
CA THR A 404 -8.36 -0.18 -9.53
C THR A 404 -8.71 1.25 -9.92
N SER A 405 -9.80 1.74 -9.37
CA SER A 405 -10.19 3.13 -9.50
C SER A 405 -10.44 3.76 -8.14
N SER A 406 -10.06 5.03 -7.97
CA SER A 406 -10.30 5.80 -6.75
C SER A 406 -10.78 7.22 -7.05
N GLY A 407 -11.14 7.97 -5.99
CA GLY A 407 -11.46 9.39 -6.09
C GLY A 407 -12.64 9.76 -6.99
N THR A 408 -12.82 11.05 -7.22
CA THR A 408 -13.98 11.64 -7.91
C THR A 408 -13.66 12.27 -9.26
N ASN A 409 -12.37 12.40 -9.61
CA ASN A 409 -11.96 12.97 -10.89
C ASN A 409 -12.28 12.02 -12.08
N THR A 410 -12.03 12.50 -13.30
CA THR A 410 -12.16 11.69 -14.51
C THR A 410 -11.09 10.60 -14.51
N LYS A 411 -11.53 9.35 -14.61
CA LYS A 411 -10.68 8.16 -14.68
C LYS A 411 -10.75 7.61 -16.09
N LEU A 412 -9.60 7.38 -16.71
CA LEU A 412 -9.56 7.09 -18.14
C LEU A 412 -8.49 6.06 -18.47
N ILE A 413 -8.85 5.07 -19.28
CA ILE A 413 -7.92 4.33 -20.12
C ILE A 413 -8.28 4.74 -21.55
N ASN A 414 -7.31 5.27 -22.30
CA ASN A 414 -7.56 5.77 -23.64
C ASN A 414 -6.54 5.22 -24.63
N ASN A 415 -7.00 4.75 -25.78
CA ASN A 415 -6.16 4.43 -26.90
C ASN A 415 -6.32 5.48 -28.02
N ASP A 416 -5.53 6.57 -27.93
CA ASP A 416 -5.59 7.68 -28.90
C ASP A 416 -4.73 7.43 -30.15
N SER A 417 -4.80 6.22 -30.69
CA SER A 417 -4.12 5.79 -31.91
C SER A 417 -5.11 5.04 -32.77
N THR A 418 -4.98 5.07 -34.09
CA THR A 418 -5.85 4.27 -34.99
C THR A 418 -5.58 2.77 -34.94
N THR A 419 -4.54 2.34 -34.22
CA THR A 419 -4.18 0.93 -34.05
C THR A 419 -4.83 0.41 -32.77
N ASN A 420 -5.48 -0.75 -32.83
CA ASN A 420 -6.00 -1.39 -31.62
C ASN A 420 -4.86 -1.75 -30.66
N SER A 421 -5.18 -1.84 -29.37
CA SER A 421 -4.23 -2.22 -28.32
C SER A 421 -4.80 -3.32 -27.44
N THR A 422 -3.92 -4.20 -26.96
CA THR A 422 -4.26 -5.25 -26.02
C THR A 422 -3.92 -4.80 -24.59
N LEU A 423 -4.91 -4.86 -23.70
CA LEU A 423 -4.72 -4.68 -22.26
C LEU A 423 -4.90 -6.02 -21.56
N THR A 424 -3.81 -6.59 -21.04
CA THR A 424 -3.83 -7.87 -20.31
C THR A 424 -3.83 -7.63 -18.81
N LEU A 425 -4.74 -8.27 -18.07
CA LEU A 425 -4.89 -8.14 -16.62
C LEU A 425 -4.61 -9.48 -15.92
N ASN A 426 -3.45 -9.64 -15.30
CA ASN A 426 -3.00 -10.79 -14.51
C ASN A 426 -3.45 -10.69 -13.05
N VAL A 427 -4.75 -10.82 -12.80
CA VAL A 427 -5.34 -10.46 -11.50
C VAL A 427 -5.22 -11.61 -10.50
N THR A 428 -4.43 -11.43 -9.45
CA THR A 428 -4.17 -12.44 -8.39
C THR A 428 -4.91 -12.18 -7.08
N SER A 429 -5.52 -11.01 -6.95
CA SER A 429 -6.41 -10.66 -5.83
C SER A 429 -7.51 -9.76 -6.36
N ASP A 430 -8.71 -9.80 -5.79
CA ASP A 430 -9.88 -9.08 -6.31
C ASP A 430 -9.62 -7.58 -6.54
N LYS A 431 -10.07 -7.08 -7.70
CA LYS A 431 -9.93 -5.69 -8.14
C LYS A 431 -11.23 -5.16 -8.75
N GLN A 432 -11.39 -3.84 -8.76
CA GLN A 432 -12.57 -3.17 -9.27
C GLN A 432 -12.22 -1.88 -10.00
N TYR A 433 -12.76 -1.69 -11.19
CA TYR A 433 -12.55 -0.49 -12.00
C TYR A 433 -13.88 0.10 -12.46
N GLY A 434 -14.09 1.39 -12.18
CA GLY A 434 -15.29 2.15 -12.56
C GLY A 434 -15.00 3.36 -13.47
N GLY A 435 -13.85 3.38 -14.15
CA GLY A 435 -13.44 4.48 -15.04
C GLY A 435 -13.83 4.27 -16.51
N ASN A 436 -13.61 5.30 -17.33
CA ASN A 436 -13.86 5.25 -18.76
C ASN A 436 -12.78 4.40 -19.46
N ILE A 437 -13.18 3.64 -20.48
CA ILE A 437 -12.29 3.03 -21.47
C ILE A 437 -12.73 3.58 -22.83
N THR A 438 -11.82 4.25 -23.53
CA THR A 438 -12.10 4.94 -24.80
C THR A 438 -10.95 4.79 -25.80
N GLY A 439 -11.16 5.19 -27.04
CA GLY A 439 -10.07 5.30 -28.02
C GLY A 439 -10.56 5.43 -29.45
N THR A 440 -9.70 5.93 -30.34
CA THR A 440 -9.95 5.90 -31.79
C THR A 440 -9.68 4.51 -32.35
N GLY A 441 -8.58 3.90 -31.91
CA GLY A 441 -8.34 2.46 -31.93
C GLY A 441 -8.97 1.85 -30.70
N LEU A 442 -9.58 0.69 -30.88
CA LEU A 442 -10.28 0.01 -29.79
C LEU A 442 -9.28 -0.75 -28.90
N ILE A 443 -9.75 -1.15 -27.73
CA ILE A 443 -8.95 -1.94 -26.77
C ILE A 443 -9.50 -3.36 -26.72
N ASP A 444 -8.62 -4.33 -26.97
CA ASP A 444 -8.82 -5.74 -26.72
C ASP A 444 -8.45 -6.02 -25.26
N LEU A 445 -9.42 -6.43 -24.44
CA LEU A 445 -9.19 -6.70 -23.02
C LEU A 445 -8.99 -8.20 -22.80
N VAL A 446 -7.86 -8.59 -22.20
CA VAL A 446 -7.56 -9.98 -21.85
C VAL A 446 -7.49 -10.10 -20.33
N LYS A 447 -8.26 -11.03 -19.77
CA LYS A 447 -8.26 -11.36 -18.34
C LYS A 447 -7.56 -12.68 -18.10
N GLU A 448 -6.54 -12.60 -17.26
CA GLU A 448 -5.69 -13.68 -16.77
C GLU A 448 -5.66 -13.69 -15.24
N GLY A 449 -5.10 -14.74 -14.64
CA GLY A 449 -4.98 -14.88 -13.20
C GLY A 449 -6.30 -15.25 -12.52
N SER A 450 -6.19 -15.94 -11.38
CA SER A 450 -7.31 -16.62 -10.74
C SER A 450 -8.36 -15.73 -10.08
N ALA A 451 -8.05 -14.47 -9.76
CA ALA A 451 -8.93 -13.60 -8.98
C ALA A 451 -9.91 -12.79 -9.85
N ARG A 452 -10.82 -12.06 -9.20
CA ARG A 452 -11.86 -11.28 -9.87
C ARG A 452 -11.37 -9.90 -10.32
N GLN A 453 -11.72 -9.50 -11.54
CA GLN A 453 -11.73 -8.10 -11.98
C GLN A 453 -13.18 -7.66 -12.21
N ALA A 454 -13.67 -6.71 -11.42
CA ALA A 454 -15.00 -6.13 -11.62
C ALA A 454 -14.92 -4.84 -12.45
N PHE A 455 -15.83 -4.70 -13.40
CA PHE A 455 -16.08 -3.48 -14.16
C PHE A 455 -17.42 -2.89 -13.73
N LEU A 456 -17.38 -1.73 -13.09
CA LEU A 456 -18.52 -1.16 -12.35
C LEU A 456 -19.17 0.04 -13.02
N ARG A 457 -18.77 0.35 -14.26
CA ARG A 457 -19.24 1.57 -14.90
C ARG A 457 -20.69 1.38 -15.39
N ALA A 458 -21.63 1.99 -14.67
CA ALA A 458 -23.06 1.86 -14.92
C ALA A 458 -23.53 2.49 -16.25
N SER A 459 -22.80 3.48 -16.79
CA SER A 459 -23.04 4.03 -18.13
C SER A 459 -22.09 3.40 -19.15
N ALA A 460 -22.56 3.15 -20.38
CA ALA A 460 -21.78 2.60 -21.50
C ALA A 460 -20.43 3.27 -21.75
N TYR A 461 -19.37 2.50 -22.00
CA TYR A 461 -18.07 3.00 -22.47
C TYR A 461 -18.26 3.87 -23.72
N THR A 462 -17.50 4.97 -23.83
CA THR A 462 -17.80 5.97 -24.87
C THR A 462 -17.56 5.44 -26.29
N THR A 463 -16.63 4.48 -26.46
CA THR A 463 -16.33 3.85 -27.76
C THR A 463 -16.46 2.32 -27.75
N GLY A 464 -16.56 1.69 -26.58
CA GLY A 464 -16.60 0.23 -26.40
C GLY A 464 -15.23 -0.46 -26.46
N LEU A 465 -15.19 -1.72 -26.03
CA LEU A 465 -14.03 -2.62 -26.21
C LEU A 465 -14.12 -3.32 -27.58
N ALA A 466 -12.96 -3.59 -28.20
CA ALA A 466 -12.91 -4.43 -29.42
C ALA A 466 -13.26 -5.89 -29.11
N SER A 467 -12.76 -6.39 -27.99
CA SER A 467 -13.08 -7.73 -27.49
C SER A 467 -12.83 -7.80 -25.98
N LEU A 468 -13.41 -8.83 -25.36
CA LEU A 468 -13.11 -9.24 -24.00
C LEU A 468 -12.82 -10.74 -24.00
N THR A 469 -11.57 -11.12 -23.75
CA THR A 469 -11.15 -12.51 -23.63
C THR A 469 -10.88 -12.85 -22.16
N ILE A 470 -11.41 -13.95 -21.66
CA ILE A 470 -11.23 -14.40 -20.28
C ILE A 470 -10.61 -15.79 -20.31
N ASN A 471 -9.33 -15.85 -19.96
CA ASN A 471 -8.54 -17.08 -19.93
C ASN A 471 -8.55 -17.73 -18.55
N GLU A 472 -8.59 -16.93 -17.49
CA GLU A 472 -8.63 -17.43 -16.12
C GLU A 472 -9.36 -16.47 -15.17
N GLY A 473 -9.93 -17.04 -14.10
CA GLY A 473 -10.53 -16.29 -13.00
C GLY A 473 -11.86 -15.69 -13.41
N PHE A 474 -12.22 -14.55 -12.82
CA PHE A 474 -13.57 -14.01 -12.94
C PHE A 474 -13.58 -12.57 -13.46
N VAL A 475 -14.34 -12.30 -14.53
CA VAL A 475 -14.78 -10.94 -14.88
C VAL A 475 -16.20 -10.72 -14.38
N GLN A 476 -16.34 -9.79 -13.44
CA GLN A 476 -17.65 -9.30 -13.04
C GLN A 476 -17.99 -8.07 -13.89
N TRP A 477 -18.82 -8.26 -14.91
CA TRP A 477 -19.26 -7.22 -15.82
C TRP A 477 -20.56 -6.61 -15.32
N ASN A 478 -20.49 -5.42 -14.71
CA ASN A 478 -21.66 -4.65 -14.26
C ASN A 478 -21.84 -3.40 -15.14
N SER A 479 -21.44 -3.49 -16.42
CA SER A 479 -21.49 -2.38 -17.37
C SER A 479 -22.53 -2.61 -18.45
N ASP A 480 -23.18 -1.53 -18.87
CA ASP A 480 -24.15 -1.52 -19.96
C ASP A 480 -23.51 -0.89 -21.22
N ASP A 481 -22.62 -1.62 -21.88
CA ASP A 481 -21.96 -1.15 -23.10
C ASP A 481 -22.63 -1.72 -24.36
N PRO A 482 -23.31 -0.90 -25.17
CA PRO A 482 -23.92 -1.36 -26.42
C PRO A 482 -22.89 -1.61 -27.52
N ASN A 483 -21.65 -1.16 -27.36
CA ASN A 483 -20.58 -1.31 -28.34
C ASN A 483 -19.52 -2.34 -27.91
N LEU A 484 -19.78 -3.14 -26.88
CA LEU A 484 -18.91 -4.23 -26.49
C LEU A 484 -18.77 -5.20 -27.66
N GLY A 485 -17.55 -5.41 -28.14
CA GLY A 485 -17.25 -6.43 -29.13
C GLY A 485 -17.36 -7.85 -28.56
N LEU A 486 -16.81 -8.82 -29.28
CA LEU A 486 -16.96 -10.23 -28.93
C LEU A 486 -16.39 -10.55 -27.54
N VAL A 487 -17.20 -11.18 -26.69
CA VAL A 487 -16.73 -11.77 -25.44
C VAL A 487 -16.35 -13.23 -25.69
N THR A 488 -15.13 -13.65 -25.32
CA THR A 488 -14.68 -15.05 -25.38
C THR A 488 -14.31 -15.52 -23.98
N VAL A 489 -14.92 -16.61 -23.53
CA VAL A 489 -14.61 -17.23 -22.23
C VAL A 489 -13.99 -18.59 -22.49
N ASN A 490 -12.71 -18.71 -22.13
CA ASN A 490 -11.93 -19.93 -22.29
C ASN A 490 -12.01 -20.81 -21.04
N ALA A 491 -11.44 -22.02 -21.12
CA ALA A 491 -11.39 -22.96 -20.00
C ALA A 491 -10.72 -22.32 -18.77
N GLY A 492 -11.38 -22.36 -17.61
CA GLY A 492 -10.92 -21.72 -16.37
C GLY A 492 -11.31 -20.24 -16.24
N GLY A 493 -11.85 -19.63 -17.30
CA GLY A 493 -12.42 -18.29 -17.30
C GLY A 493 -13.89 -18.28 -16.89
N LYS A 494 -14.31 -17.21 -16.22
CA LYS A 494 -15.68 -16.97 -15.79
C LYS A 494 -16.17 -15.56 -16.12
N ILE A 495 -17.36 -15.44 -16.70
CA ILE A 495 -18.06 -14.16 -16.92
C ILE A 495 -19.30 -14.08 -16.03
N GLY A 496 -19.63 -12.88 -15.55
CA GLY A 496 -20.75 -12.68 -14.65
C GLY A 496 -21.07 -11.22 -14.39
N GLY A 497 -21.76 -10.95 -13.29
CA GLY A 497 -22.23 -9.61 -12.95
C GLY A 497 -23.65 -9.32 -13.45
N SER A 498 -24.02 -8.04 -13.48
CA SER A 498 -25.36 -7.56 -13.81
C SER A 498 -25.44 -6.71 -15.08
N GLY A 499 -24.36 -6.69 -15.88
CA GLY A 499 -24.24 -5.88 -17.09
C GLY A 499 -24.89 -6.54 -18.31
N TRP A 500 -24.63 -5.91 -19.47
CA TRP A 500 -25.09 -6.39 -20.78
C TRP A 500 -23.91 -6.84 -21.65
N ILE A 501 -24.10 -7.98 -22.29
CA ILE A 501 -23.18 -8.58 -23.26
C ILE A 501 -23.87 -8.60 -24.63
N ASN A 502 -23.12 -8.28 -25.68
CA ASN A 502 -23.64 -8.31 -27.04
C ASN A 502 -23.56 -9.73 -27.61
N ASP A 503 -22.34 -10.14 -27.96
CA ASP A 503 -22.02 -11.46 -28.49
C ASP A 503 -21.05 -12.16 -27.53
N VAL A 504 -21.27 -13.45 -27.31
CA VAL A 504 -20.41 -14.28 -26.45
C VAL A 504 -20.09 -15.62 -27.12
N VAL A 505 -18.85 -16.06 -26.97
CA VAL A 505 -18.39 -17.42 -27.26
C VAL A 505 -17.93 -18.04 -25.95
N LEU A 506 -18.53 -19.17 -25.61
CA LEU A 506 -18.19 -19.96 -24.45
C LEU A 506 -17.49 -21.22 -24.94
N ASN A 507 -16.26 -21.45 -24.47
CA ASN A 507 -15.54 -22.68 -24.77
C ASN A 507 -15.74 -23.68 -23.64
N SER A 508 -15.50 -24.97 -23.91
CA SER A 508 -15.55 -26.02 -22.88
C SER A 508 -14.63 -25.67 -21.70
N GLY A 509 -15.12 -25.88 -20.48
CA GLY A 509 -14.47 -25.53 -19.22
C GLY A 509 -14.64 -24.06 -18.81
N SER A 510 -15.42 -23.27 -19.55
CA SER A 510 -15.78 -21.89 -19.16
C SER A 510 -16.94 -21.87 -18.18
N ALA A 511 -17.14 -20.73 -17.50
CA ALA A 511 -18.26 -20.56 -16.59
C ALA A 511 -19.02 -19.24 -16.81
N ILE A 512 -20.33 -19.29 -16.56
CA ILE A 512 -21.22 -18.13 -16.42
C ILE A 512 -21.73 -18.09 -14.97
N ALA A 513 -21.61 -16.94 -14.32
CA ALA A 513 -22.11 -16.72 -12.97
C ALA A 513 -22.80 -15.35 -12.89
N PRO A 514 -24.13 -15.27 -13.07
CA PRO A 514 -24.83 -13.99 -12.91
C PRO A 514 -24.53 -13.39 -11.53
N GLY A 515 -24.35 -12.07 -11.49
CA GLY A 515 -24.17 -11.35 -10.24
C GLY A 515 -22.89 -11.67 -9.43
N TYR A 516 -23.01 -11.42 -8.13
CA TYR A 516 -22.05 -11.68 -7.03
C TYR A 516 -22.88 -11.92 -5.75
N TRP A 517 -24.03 -11.26 -5.69
CA TRP A 517 -25.28 -11.74 -5.08
C TRP A 517 -26.24 -12.17 -6.18
N VAL A 518 -27.46 -12.57 -5.79
CA VAL A 518 -28.57 -12.79 -6.72
C VAL A 518 -28.73 -11.60 -7.68
N GLY A 519 -28.59 -11.87 -8.97
CA GLY A 519 -28.58 -10.86 -10.03
C GLY A 519 -29.03 -11.42 -11.38
N SER A 520 -28.84 -10.64 -12.44
CA SER A 520 -29.18 -11.07 -13.80
C SER A 520 -28.09 -10.65 -14.77
N LEU A 521 -27.52 -11.62 -15.48
CA LEU A 521 -26.59 -11.38 -16.57
C LEU A 521 -27.37 -11.32 -17.88
N ASN A 522 -27.19 -10.23 -18.63
CA ASN A 522 -28.04 -9.90 -19.77
C ASN A 522 -27.28 -10.03 -21.08
N PHE A 523 -27.94 -10.59 -22.10
CA PHE A 523 -27.44 -10.80 -23.44
C PHE A 523 -28.38 -10.12 -24.43
N ARG A 524 -27.83 -9.33 -25.36
CA ARG A 524 -28.64 -8.67 -26.41
C ARG A 524 -28.96 -9.61 -27.56
N GLY A 525 -28.06 -10.55 -27.85
CA GLY A 525 -28.19 -11.52 -28.91
C GLY A 525 -28.50 -12.93 -28.40
N ASP A 526 -28.20 -13.89 -29.27
CA ASP A 526 -28.27 -15.32 -28.96
C ASP A 526 -27.18 -15.72 -27.95
N LEU A 527 -27.46 -16.78 -27.19
CA LEU A 527 -26.52 -17.38 -26.24
C LEU A 527 -26.41 -18.87 -26.54
N ASP A 528 -25.24 -19.32 -26.96
CA ASP A 528 -24.97 -20.73 -27.19
C ASP A 528 -24.27 -21.36 -25.98
N LEU A 529 -24.95 -22.30 -25.32
CA LEU A 529 -24.45 -23.04 -24.16
C LEU A 529 -23.93 -24.43 -24.54
N SER A 530 -23.96 -24.83 -25.80
CA SER A 530 -23.61 -26.20 -26.24
C SER A 530 -22.25 -26.68 -25.73
N ALA A 531 -21.23 -25.82 -25.79
CA ALA A 531 -19.87 -26.16 -25.33
C ALA A 531 -19.77 -26.33 -23.80
N ILE A 532 -20.58 -25.62 -23.02
CA ILE A 532 -20.64 -25.78 -21.56
C ILE A 532 -21.44 -27.06 -21.24
N CYS A 533 -22.57 -27.30 -21.91
CA CYS A 533 -23.39 -28.51 -21.68
C CYS A 533 -22.59 -29.80 -21.98
N ALA A 534 -21.67 -29.75 -22.94
CA ALA A 534 -20.92 -30.93 -23.35
C ALA A 534 -19.89 -31.41 -22.30
N ASP A 535 -19.48 -30.56 -21.35
CA ASP A 535 -18.45 -30.90 -20.38
C ASP A 535 -18.97 -31.39 -19.03
N ASN A 536 -20.24 -31.15 -18.69
CA ASN A 536 -20.85 -31.50 -17.40
C ASN A 536 -20.02 -31.03 -16.20
N ALA A 537 -19.39 -29.86 -16.29
CA ALA A 537 -18.41 -29.37 -15.32
C ALA A 537 -18.95 -28.26 -14.40
N GLY A 538 -20.27 -28.08 -14.29
CA GLY A 538 -20.86 -27.08 -13.41
C GLY A 538 -20.63 -25.63 -13.85
N GLY A 539 -20.43 -25.39 -15.14
CA GLY A 539 -20.10 -24.08 -15.71
C GLY A 539 -21.20 -23.02 -15.52
N ILE A 540 -22.45 -23.41 -15.28
CA ILE A 540 -23.57 -22.49 -15.07
C ILE A 540 -23.81 -22.31 -13.56
N GLN A 541 -23.34 -21.20 -13.01
CA GLN A 541 -23.42 -20.94 -11.57
C GLN A 541 -24.65 -20.10 -11.24
N ILE A 542 -25.53 -20.61 -10.39
CA ILE A 542 -26.78 -19.94 -9.99
C ILE A 542 -26.84 -19.86 -8.46
N THR A 543 -26.94 -18.65 -7.93
CA THR A 543 -27.12 -18.36 -6.52
C THR A 543 -28.59 -18.13 -6.20
N PHE A 544 -29.03 -18.57 -5.03
CA PHE A 544 -30.36 -18.35 -4.47
C PHE A 544 -30.32 -17.51 -3.20
N ASP A 545 -31.39 -16.76 -2.99
CA ASP A 545 -31.70 -16.02 -1.77
C ASP A 545 -33.22 -16.13 -1.53
N GLU A 546 -33.60 -17.12 -0.71
CA GLU A 546 -34.98 -17.52 -0.41
C GLU A 546 -35.84 -17.70 -1.67
N THR A 547 -36.49 -16.63 -2.14
CA THR A 547 -37.44 -16.62 -3.26
C THR A 547 -36.89 -16.00 -4.55
N VAL A 548 -35.67 -15.47 -4.53
CA VAL A 548 -35.01 -14.91 -5.71
C VAL A 548 -33.77 -15.71 -6.08
N ASN A 549 -33.44 -15.72 -7.37
CA ASN A 549 -32.31 -16.48 -7.91
C ASN A 549 -31.58 -15.69 -8.99
N ASP A 550 -30.33 -16.08 -9.24
CA ASP A 550 -29.56 -15.64 -10.39
C ASP A 550 -30.27 -16.00 -11.70
N ARG A 551 -30.25 -15.08 -12.66
CA ARG A 551 -30.88 -15.29 -13.97
C ARG A 551 -29.95 -14.98 -15.13
N ILE A 552 -30.06 -15.78 -16.17
CA ILE A 552 -29.46 -15.52 -17.48
C ILE A 552 -30.56 -15.04 -18.42
N LEU A 553 -30.42 -13.83 -18.94
CA LEU A 553 -31.47 -13.18 -19.74
C LEU A 553 -30.97 -12.92 -21.16
N ALA A 554 -31.59 -13.55 -22.15
CA ALA A 554 -31.38 -13.30 -23.58
C ALA A 554 -32.73 -12.95 -24.25
N GLU A 555 -33.44 -11.96 -23.69
CA GLU A 555 -34.87 -11.71 -23.97
C GLU A 555 -35.21 -11.47 -25.45
N SER A 556 -34.27 -10.94 -26.24
CA SER A 556 -34.41 -10.74 -27.68
C SER A 556 -33.78 -11.84 -28.56
N GLY A 557 -33.05 -12.77 -27.95
CA GLY A 557 -32.29 -13.82 -28.63
C GLY A 557 -32.79 -15.23 -28.31
N THR A 558 -32.05 -16.22 -28.80
CA THR A 558 -32.26 -17.64 -28.59
C THR A 558 -31.20 -18.19 -27.64
N ILE A 559 -31.60 -18.99 -26.65
CA ILE A 559 -30.66 -19.82 -25.88
C ILE A 559 -30.57 -21.19 -26.54
N THR A 560 -29.38 -21.58 -26.98
CA THR A 560 -29.11 -22.91 -27.57
C THR A 560 -28.52 -23.84 -26.53
N LEU A 561 -29.14 -25.01 -26.39
CA LEU A 561 -28.76 -26.09 -25.48
C LEU A 561 -28.24 -27.30 -26.27
N ASP A 562 -27.37 -28.11 -25.68
CA ASP A 562 -26.95 -29.40 -26.23
C ASP A 562 -26.83 -30.45 -25.13
N GLY A 563 -27.98 -30.93 -24.66
CA GLY A 563 -28.02 -31.87 -23.53
C GLY A 563 -27.79 -31.20 -22.19
N LEU A 564 -28.42 -30.04 -21.95
CA LEU A 564 -28.30 -29.35 -20.66
C LEU A 564 -28.88 -30.23 -19.53
N GLY A 565 -28.05 -30.56 -18.54
CA GLY A 565 -28.39 -31.35 -17.35
C GLY A 565 -28.13 -30.60 -16.04
N MET A 566 -28.39 -31.26 -14.91
CA MET A 566 -28.10 -30.74 -13.58
C MET A 566 -26.59 -30.66 -13.29
N ALA A 567 -25.77 -31.51 -13.89
CA ALA A 567 -24.32 -31.53 -13.77
C ALA A 567 -23.65 -30.30 -14.42
N ASP A 568 -24.35 -29.61 -15.32
CA ASP A 568 -23.89 -28.35 -15.90
C ASP A 568 -24.02 -27.16 -14.94
N PHE A 569 -24.77 -27.34 -13.84
CA PHE A 569 -25.02 -26.29 -12.87
C PHE A 569 -24.15 -26.43 -11.62
N THR A 570 -23.75 -25.28 -11.07
CA THR A 570 -23.34 -25.17 -9.66
C THR A 570 -24.34 -24.26 -8.94
N PHE A 571 -24.88 -24.72 -7.81
CA PHE A 571 -25.88 -23.96 -7.05
C PHE A 571 -25.32 -23.46 -5.72
N GLY A 572 -25.49 -22.16 -5.43
CA GLY A 572 -25.19 -21.56 -4.12
C GLY A 572 -26.46 -21.08 -3.40
N ASP A 573 -26.52 -21.20 -2.08
CA ASP A 573 -27.73 -20.94 -1.27
C ASP A 573 -27.48 -19.99 -0.07
N ASN A 574 -26.94 -18.80 -0.34
CA ASN A 574 -26.44 -17.85 0.66
C ASN A 574 -27.37 -17.56 1.85
N TYR A 575 -28.70 -17.52 1.62
CA TYR A 575 -29.70 -17.25 2.66
C TYR A 575 -30.82 -18.30 2.72
N GLY A 576 -30.63 -19.43 2.03
CA GLY A 576 -31.58 -20.52 1.94
C GLY A 576 -32.30 -20.62 0.60
N LEU A 577 -32.95 -21.76 0.42
CA LEU A 577 -33.68 -22.16 -0.77
C LEU A 577 -35.06 -22.65 -0.31
N VAL A 578 -36.13 -22.19 -0.96
CA VAL A 578 -37.49 -22.67 -0.68
C VAL A 578 -38.05 -23.48 -1.85
N ASP A 579 -39.05 -24.30 -1.56
CA ASP A 579 -39.82 -24.98 -2.59
C ASP A 579 -40.44 -23.98 -3.57
N GLY A 580 -40.31 -24.28 -4.86
CA GLY A 580 -40.80 -23.38 -5.88
C GLY A 580 -40.26 -23.66 -7.26
N VAL A 581 -40.77 -22.89 -8.22
CA VAL A 581 -40.30 -22.90 -9.59
C VAL A 581 -39.48 -21.63 -9.81
N TYR A 582 -38.19 -21.80 -10.02
CA TYR A 582 -37.24 -20.73 -10.29
C TYR A 582 -37.00 -20.64 -11.78
N THR A 583 -37.07 -19.42 -12.33
CA THR A 583 -36.64 -19.19 -13.71
C THR A 583 -35.16 -18.91 -13.71
N VAL A 584 -34.35 -19.86 -14.19
CA VAL A 584 -32.89 -19.72 -14.22
C VAL A 584 -32.41 -19.07 -15.53
N MET A 585 -33.16 -19.25 -16.62
CA MET A 585 -32.89 -18.62 -17.90
C MET A 585 -34.18 -18.15 -18.58
N THR A 586 -34.10 -17.04 -19.31
CA THR A 586 -35.21 -16.49 -20.12
C THR A 586 -34.68 -16.03 -21.47
N ALA A 587 -35.36 -16.40 -22.55
CA ALA A 587 -35.05 -15.99 -23.91
C ALA A 587 -36.33 -15.86 -24.77
N SER A 588 -36.19 -15.29 -25.98
CA SER A 588 -37.30 -15.28 -26.95
C SER A 588 -37.64 -16.69 -27.45
N ALA A 589 -36.63 -17.56 -27.51
CA ALA A 589 -36.75 -18.98 -27.80
C ALA A 589 -35.64 -19.78 -27.09
N VAL A 590 -35.94 -21.03 -26.79
CA VAL A 590 -34.94 -22.02 -26.38
C VAL A 590 -34.90 -23.10 -27.45
N SER A 591 -33.71 -23.38 -27.99
CA SER A 591 -33.47 -24.44 -28.97
C SER A 591 -32.55 -25.53 -28.42
N GLY A 592 -32.63 -26.74 -28.99
CA GLY A 592 -31.89 -27.89 -28.48
C GLY A 592 -32.70 -28.70 -27.46
N THR A 593 -32.01 -29.49 -26.64
CA THR A 593 -32.63 -30.41 -25.68
C THR A 593 -31.97 -30.34 -24.31
N LEU A 594 -32.74 -30.62 -23.26
CA LEU A 594 -32.20 -31.03 -21.96
C LEU A 594 -31.65 -32.46 -22.05
N ASP A 595 -30.73 -32.85 -21.18
CA ASP A 595 -30.30 -34.25 -21.06
C ASP A 595 -31.36 -35.05 -20.28
N PRO A 596 -32.11 -35.98 -20.92
CA PRO A 596 -33.11 -36.78 -20.23
C PRO A 596 -32.52 -37.70 -19.14
N ALA A 597 -31.21 -37.97 -19.15
CA ALA A 597 -30.54 -38.77 -18.12
C ALA A 597 -30.15 -37.95 -16.88
N ASP A 598 -30.17 -36.62 -16.96
CA ASP A 598 -29.66 -35.71 -15.92
C ASP A 598 -30.62 -34.53 -15.66
N LEU A 599 -31.93 -34.79 -15.68
CA LEU A 599 -32.94 -33.76 -15.44
C LEU A 599 -33.14 -33.41 -13.97
N ALA A 600 -32.69 -34.26 -13.05
CA ALA A 600 -32.94 -34.09 -11.62
C ALA A 600 -31.69 -34.41 -10.80
N GLY A 601 -31.43 -33.61 -9.77
CA GLY A 601 -30.20 -33.68 -8.99
C GLY A 601 -30.23 -32.76 -7.79
N ALA A 602 -29.11 -32.71 -7.07
CA ALA A 602 -28.98 -31.86 -5.89
C ALA A 602 -28.90 -30.37 -6.24
N VAL A 603 -29.48 -29.53 -5.38
CA VAL A 603 -29.48 -28.06 -5.47
C VAL A 603 -29.14 -27.49 -4.09
N GLY A 604 -28.15 -26.60 -4.04
CA GLY A 604 -27.72 -25.93 -2.81
C GLY A 604 -27.00 -26.85 -1.81
N SER A 605 -26.57 -26.25 -0.70
CA SER A 605 -25.74 -26.93 0.32
C SER A 605 -26.56 -27.79 1.28
N LYS A 606 -27.89 -27.62 1.30
CA LYS A 606 -28.83 -28.30 2.21
C LYS A 606 -29.46 -29.57 1.66
N GLY A 607 -28.99 -30.08 0.52
CA GLY A 607 -29.45 -31.36 -0.03
C GLY A 607 -30.83 -31.32 -0.70
N ALA A 608 -31.30 -30.13 -1.11
CA ALA A 608 -32.53 -30.03 -1.88
C ALA A 608 -32.38 -30.75 -3.23
N THR A 609 -33.50 -31.23 -3.79
CA THR A 609 -33.51 -31.77 -5.16
C THR A 609 -34.25 -30.83 -6.09
N GLY A 610 -33.69 -30.63 -7.27
CA GLY A 610 -34.27 -29.83 -8.33
C GLY A 610 -34.53 -30.68 -9.56
N SER A 611 -35.49 -30.25 -10.37
CA SER A 611 -35.72 -30.79 -11.72
C SER A 611 -35.80 -29.69 -12.76
N LEU A 612 -35.12 -29.90 -13.91
CA LEU A 612 -35.09 -28.97 -15.03
C LEU A 612 -36.26 -29.20 -15.98
N SER A 613 -36.80 -28.10 -16.50
CA SER A 613 -37.78 -28.12 -17.58
C SER A 613 -37.66 -26.89 -18.47
N VAL A 614 -38.20 -26.95 -19.68
CA VAL A 614 -38.29 -25.81 -20.61
C VAL A 614 -39.75 -25.48 -20.85
N SER A 615 -40.12 -24.21 -20.69
CA SER A 615 -41.47 -23.71 -20.95
C SER A 615 -41.44 -22.28 -21.46
N GLY A 616 -42.08 -22.02 -22.60
CA GLY A 616 -42.32 -20.65 -23.08
C GLY A 616 -41.08 -19.78 -23.29
N GLY A 617 -39.95 -20.35 -23.70
CA GLY A 617 -38.68 -19.63 -23.85
C GLY A 617 -37.86 -19.51 -22.57
N SER A 618 -38.28 -20.17 -21.48
CA SER A 618 -37.56 -20.19 -20.21
C SER A 618 -37.07 -21.58 -19.86
N VAL A 619 -35.90 -21.63 -19.20
CA VAL A 619 -35.43 -22.81 -18.47
C VAL A 619 -35.83 -22.63 -17.01
N LEU A 620 -36.56 -23.60 -16.48
CA LEU A 620 -37.13 -23.59 -15.15
C LEU A 620 -36.48 -24.67 -14.30
N LEU A 621 -36.13 -24.32 -13.06
CA LEU A 621 -35.73 -25.25 -12.01
C LEU A 621 -36.87 -25.39 -11.01
N THR A 622 -37.47 -26.58 -10.92
CA THR A 622 -38.48 -26.87 -9.90
C THR A 622 -37.82 -27.54 -8.71
N VAL A 623 -37.86 -26.88 -7.56
CA VAL A 623 -37.34 -27.37 -6.26
C VAL A 623 -38.54 -27.86 -5.44
N ALA A 624 -38.46 -29.08 -4.90
CA ALA A 624 -39.52 -29.70 -4.09
C ALA A 624 -38.93 -30.35 -2.82
N ALA A 625 -39.61 -30.23 -1.67
CA ALA A 625 -39.13 -30.64 -0.35
C ALA A 625 -39.08 -32.16 -0.10
N GLY A 626 -37.93 -32.64 0.35
CA GLY A 626 -37.81 -33.55 1.50
C GLY A 626 -37.57 -32.74 2.79
N ASP A 627 -37.67 -33.38 3.95
CA ASP A 627 -37.12 -32.80 5.19
C ASP A 627 -35.59 -32.77 5.05
N TYR A 628 -35.02 -31.57 5.04
CA TYR A 628 -33.59 -31.32 4.80
C TYR A 628 -32.81 -31.02 6.08
N SER A 629 -33.40 -31.28 7.24
CA SER A 629 -32.65 -31.32 8.50
C SER A 629 -31.65 -32.48 8.48
N PRO A 630 -30.58 -32.45 9.29
CA PRO A 630 -29.71 -33.61 9.49
C PRO A 630 -30.51 -34.90 9.79
N PHE A 631 -31.61 -34.79 10.54
CA PHE A 631 -32.57 -35.87 10.77
C PHE A 631 -33.26 -36.35 9.47
N GLY A 632 -33.78 -35.44 8.64
CA GLY A 632 -34.41 -35.78 7.37
C GLY A 632 -33.45 -36.39 6.34
N THR A 633 -32.17 -35.96 6.32
CA THR A 633 -31.14 -36.62 5.51
C THR A 633 -30.82 -38.04 6.00
N TRP A 634 -30.84 -38.23 7.32
CA TRP A 634 -30.61 -39.53 7.95
C TRP A 634 -31.75 -40.52 7.65
N THR A 635 -33.02 -40.11 7.75
CA THR A 635 -34.17 -40.98 7.42
C THR A 635 -34.16 -41.40 5.95
N LEU A 636 -33.83 -40.47 5.04
CA LEU A 636 -33.64 -40.77 3.62
C LEU A 636 -32.48 -41.75 3.37
N GLY A 637 -31.39 -41.67 4.13
CA GLY A 637 -30.25 -42.59 4.05
C GLY A 637 -30.64 -44.05 4.32
N TYR A 638 -31.67 -44.26 5.13
CA TYR A 638 -32.27 -45.57 5.41
C TYR A 638 -33.45 -45.93 4.48
N GLY A 639 -33.73 -45.09 3.47
CA GLY A 639 -34.80 -45.32 2.50
C GLY A 639 -36.21 -45.13 3.06
N LEU A 640 -36.35 -44.46 4.21
CA LEU A 640 -37.66 -44.15 4.80
C LEU A 640 -38.32 -43.01 4.05
N ILE A 641 -39.62 -43.14 3.79
CA ILE A 641 -40.45 -42.14 3.11
C ILE A 641 -41.85 -42.08 3.71
N GLY A 642 -42.53 -40.93 3.56
CA GLY A 642 -43.90 -40.74 4.04
C GLY A 642 -44.03 -40.93 5.55
N ASP A 643 -45.12 -41.57 6.01
CA ASP A 643 -45.37 -41.78 7.44
C ASP A 643 -44.26 -42.58 8.14
N ALA A 644 -43.51 -43.41 7.42
CA ALA A 644 -42.39 -44.17 7.97
C ALA A 644 -41.16 -43.31 8.27
N ALA A 645 -41.05 -42.11 7.70
CA ALA A 645 -39.98 -41.15 7.96
C ALA A 645 -40.33 -40.13 9.05
N ALA A 646 -41.54 -40.17 9.62
CA ALA A 646 -41.95 -39.24 10.67
C ALA A 646 -41.07 -39.40 11.93
N ALA A 647 -40.80 -38.30 12.63
CA ALA A 647 -39.93 -38.28 13.81
C ALA A 647 -40.37 -39.25 14.91
N ASP A 648 -41.68 -39.44 15.07
CA ASP A 648 -42.32 -40.31 16.06
C ASP A 648 -42.66 -41.72 15.53
N ALA A 649 -42.35 -42.02 14.26
CA ALA A 649 -42.54 -43.36 13.70
C ALA A 649 -41.49 -44.34 14.22
N ASP A 650 -41.89 -45.61 14.31
CA ASP A 650 -41.07 -46.76 14.71
C ASP A 650 -41.26 -47.85 13.62
N PRO A 651 -40.55 -47.75 12.48
CA PRO A 651 -40.80 -48.59 11.31
C PRO A 651 -40.42 -50.07 11.49
N ASP A 652 -39.43 -50.34 12.35
CA ASP A 652 -38.92 -51.69 12.61
C ASP A 652 -39.51 -52.34 13.88
N ALA A 653 -40.35 -51.59 14.61
CA ALA A 653 -41.14 -52.01 15.77
C ALA A 653 -40.30 -52.39 17.00
N ASP A 654 -39.17 -51.72 17.20
CA ASP A 654 -38.26 -51.94 18.32
C ASP A 654 -38.53 -51.07 19.56
N ARG A 655 -39.51 -50.17 19.43
CA ARG A 655 -40.02 -49.19 20.41
C ARG A 655 -39.20 -47.91 20.55
N TYR A 656 -38.20 -47.71 19.70
CA TYR A 656 -37.57 -46.41 19.53
C TYR A 656 -38.17 -45.71 18.31
N SER A 657 -38.44 -44.43 18.48
CA SER A 657 -38.86 -43.60 17.35
C SER A 657 -37.64 -43.18 16.53
N ASN A 658 -37.84 -42.90 15.24
CA ASN A 658 -36.80 -42.43 14.33
C ASN A 658 -35.94 -41.31 14.95
N ILE A 659 -36.54 -40.33 15.65
CA ILE A 659 -35.79 -39.22 16.27
C ILE A 659 -34.90 -39.68 17.43
N GLN A 660 -35.32 -40.70 18.18
CA GLN A 660 -34.53 -41.31 19.25
C GLN A 660 -33.38 -42.13 18.67
N GLU A 661 -33.64 -42.89 17.62
CA GLU A 661 -32.61 -43.64 16.93
C GLU A 661 -31.58 -42.72 16.28
N TYR A 662 -32.02 -41.63 15.66
CA TYR A 662 -31.11 -40.61 15.14
C TYR A 662 -30.22 -40.00 16.25
N ALA A 663 -30.83 -39.66 17.38
CA ALA A 663 -30.14 -39.07 18.52
C ALA A 663 -29.14 -40.04 19.20
N PHE A 664 -29.46 -41.34 19.23
CA PHE A 664 -28.69 -42.36 19.95
C PHE A 664 -27.83 -43.26 19.05
N GLY A 665 -27.96 -43.17 17.72
CA GLY A 665 -27.17 -43.95 16.76
C GLY A 665 -27.77 -45.32 16.40
N GLY A 666 -29.10 -45.42 16.34
CA GLY A 666 -29.83 -46.60 15.89
C GLY A 666 -29.95 -46.73 14.36
N ASP A 667 -30.55 -47.84 13.92
CA ASP A 667 -30.91 -48.13 12.53
C ASP A 667 -32.43 -48.37 12.45
N PRO A 668 -33.21 -47.43 11.90
CA PRO A 668 -34.67 -47.44 11.95
C PRO A 668 -35.31 -48.48 11.04
N THR A 669 -34.49 -49.34 10.42
CA THR A 669 -34.92 -50.46 9.59
C THR A 669 -34.56 -51.81 10.20
N ASN A 670 -33.89 -51.82 11.35
CA ASN A 670 -33.31 -53.01 11.94
C ASN A 670 -33.38 -52.99 13.47
N ALA A 671 -34.45 -53.60 13.99
CA ALA A 671 -34.77 -53.69 15.41
C ALA A 671 -33.70 -54.33 16.32
N ALA A 672 -32.62 -54.89 15.75
CA ALA A 672 -31.47 -55.36 16.51
C ALA A 672 -30.43 -54.26 16.82
N VAL A 673 -30.56 -53.07 16.24
CA VAL A 673 -29.58 -51.97 16.29
C VAL A 673 -30.24 -50.71 16.86
N GLN A 674 -30.54 -50.75 18.16
CA GLN A 674 -31.18 -49.65 18.93
C GLN A 674 -30.25 -48.45 19.23
N GLY A 675 -29.02 -48.48 18.73
CA GLY A 675 -27.99 -47.52 19.10
C GLY A 675 -27.60 -47.56 20.58
N HIS A 676 -27.13 -46.43 21.08
CA HIS A 676 -26.66 -46.23 22.45
C HIS A 676 -27.77 -45.69 23.36
N ALA A 677 -28.91 -46.38 23.35
CA ALA A 677 -30.12 -45.94 24.05
C ALA A 677 -29.92 -45.81 25.58
N PRO A 678 -30.73 -44.97 26.26
CA PRO A 678 -30.58 -44.71 27.69
C PRO A 678 -30.71 -45.95 28.59
N VAL A 679 -29.69 -46.18 29.42
CA VAL A 679 -29.63 -47.28 30.41
C VAL A 679 -29.59 -46.73 31.83
N GLY A 680 -30.67 -46.96 32.58
CA GLY A 680 -30.77 -46.62 34.00
C GLY A 680 -30.03 -47.61 34.91
N LYS A 681 -29.24 -47.12 35.87
CA LYS A 681 -28.57 -47.93 36.91
C LYS A 681 -28.51 -47.21 38.25
N VAL A 682 -28.47 -47.99 39.34
CA VAL A 682 -28.11 -47.47 40.66
C VAL A 682 -26.60 -47.57 40.85
N LEU A 683 -25.94 -46.44 41.13
CA LEU A 683 -24.52 -46.38 41.42
C LEU A 683 -24.30 -46.10 42.91
N VAL A 684 -23.51 -46.95 43.57
CA VAL A 684 -23.12 -46.81 44.98
C VAL A 684 -21.66 -46.37 45.02
N ASP A 685 -21.40 -45.08 45.24
CA ASP A 685 -20.04 -44.49 45.19
C ASP A 685 -19.41 -44.32 46.59
N GLY A 686 -19.93 -45.06 47.58
CA GLY A 686 -19.43 -45.07 48.97
C GLY A 686 -19.78 -43.82 49.79
N THR A 687 -20.16 -42.70 49.17
CA THR A 687 -20.58 -41.45 49.82
C THR A 687 -22.03 -41.07 49.50
N THR A 688 -22.49 -41.28 48.26
CA THR A 688 -23.85 -41.04 47.79
C THR A 688 -24.31 -42.19 46.89
N ASN A 689 -25.57 -42.59 47.03
CA ASN A 689 -26.21 -43.52 46.10
C ASN A 689 -26.91 -42.70 45.02
N TRP A 690 -26.67 -43.03 43.75
CA TRP A 690 -27.18 -42.29 42.60
C TRP A 690 -28.15 -43.13 41.80
N LEU A 691 -29.27 -42.54 41.38
CA LEU A 691 -30.01 -43.03 40.22
C LEU A 691 -29.36 -42.38 39.00
N THR A 692 -28.78 -43.21 38.13
CA THR A 692 -28.01 -42.76 36.97
C THR A 692 -28.64 -43.25 35.67
N CYS A 693 -28.46 -42.49 34.60
CA CYS A 693 -28.84 -42.87 33.24
C CYS A 693 -27.67 -42.56 32.31
N ALA A 694 -27.15 -43.58 31.62
CA ALA A 694 -26.08 -43.45 30.64
C ALA A 694 -26.63 -43.65 29.23
N TYR A 695 -26.31 -42.75 28.30
CA TYR A 695 -26.75 -42.77 26.90
C TYR A 695 -25.67 -42.21 25.98
N GLY A 696 -25.77 -42.54 24.69
CA GLY A 696 -25.01 -41.86 23.63
C GLY A 696 -25.75 -40.61 23.16
N PHE A 697 -25.03 -39.65 22.58
CA PHE A 697 -25.62 -38.48 21.92
C PHE A 697 -24.72 -38.01 20.79
N ARG A 698 -25.28 -37.31 19.79
CA ARG A 698 -24.49 -36.79 18.67
C ARG A 698 -23.53 -35.71 19.13
N SER A 699 -22.26 -35.82 18.74
CA SER A 699 -21.20 -34.86 19.09
C SER A 699 -21.17 -33.62 18.17
N ASP A 700 -21.92 -33.64 17.08
CA ASP A 700 -22.04 -32.54 16.11
C ASP A 700 -22.70 -31.31 16.73
N THR A 701 -22.10 -30.13 16.59
CA THR A 701 -22.62 -28.86 17.16
C THR A 701 -23.94 -28.38 16.50
N ASN A 702 -24.31 -28.94 15.34
CA ASN A 702 -25.52 -28.59 14.57
C ASN A 702 -26.33 -29.86 14.21
N SER A 703 -26.47 -30.79 15.15
CA SER A 703 -27.14 -32.08 14.93
C SER A 703 -28.63 -31.96 14.59
N GLY A 704 -29.27 -30.80 14.85
CA GLY A 704 -30.71 -30.58 14.67
C GLY A 704 -31.59 -31.27 15.72
N VAL A 705 -30.98 -31.79 16.79
CA VAL A 705 -31.67 -32.40 17.94
C VAL A 705 -31.05 -31.94 19.25
N SER A 706 -31.89 -31.65 20.22
CA SER A 706 -31.48 -31.37 21.59
C SER A 706 -31.84 -32.54 22.50
N ILE A 707 -30.97 -32.84 23.47
CA ILE A 707 -31.18 -33.90 24.45
C ILE A 707 -31.06 -33.33 25.85
N SER A 708 -32.07 -33.57 26.69
CA SER A 708 -32.09 -33.17 28.09
C SER A 708 -32.27 -34.38 29.00
N ALA A 709 -31.52 -34.40 30.10
CA ALA A 709 -31.77 -35.31 31.21
C ALA A 709 -32.56 -34.56 32.27
N GLU A 710 -33.75 -35.06 32.60
CA GLU A 710 -34.69 -34.37 33.49
C GLU A 710 -35.19 -35.29 34.59
N THR A 711 -35.52 -34.70 35.73
CA THR A 711 -36.03 -35.39 36.91
C THR A 711 -37.41 -34.87 37.33
N THR A 712 -38.17 -35.70 38.02
CA THR A 712 -39.47 -35.34 38.61
C THR A 712 -39.81 -36.28 39.78
N ASP A 713 -40.70 -35.85 40.68
CA ASP A 713 -41.16 -36.65 41.82
C ASP A 713 -42.40 -37.51 41.52
N ASN A 714 -42.95 -37.40 40.29
CA ASN A 714 -44.14 -38.11 39.85
C ASN A 714 -44.13 -38.33 38.33
N LEU A 715 -44.82 -39.35 37.82
CA LEU A 715 -44.83 -39.66 36.37
C LEU A 715 -45.79 -38.78 35.53
N VAL A 716 -46.08 -37.54 35.96
CA VAL A 716 -46.94 -36.62 35.19
C VAL A 716 -46.12 -35.92 34.11
N VAL A 717 -46.64 -35.90 32.89
CA VAL A 717 -46.02 -35.22 31.74
C VAL A 717 -46.07 -33.71 31.93
N GLY A 718 -44.94 -33.02 31.69
CA GLY A 718 -44.84 -31.54 31.75
C GLY A 718 -44.38 -30.95 33.10
N THR A 719 -44.09 -31.79 34.11
CA THR A 719 -43.52 -31.37 35.41
C THR A 719 -42.06 -31.81 35.61
N TRP A 720 -41.37 -32.12 34.52
CA TRP A 720 -39.98 -32.55 34.51
C TRP A 720 -39.05 -31.32 34.51
N THR A 721 -37.90 -31.43 35.16
CA THR A 721 -36.93 -30.34 35.25
C THR A 721 -35.50 -30.86 35.19
N THR A 722 -34.60 -30.10 34.60
CA THR A 722 -33.15 -30.36 34.65
C THR A 722 -32.54 -30.01 36.00
N SER A 723 -33.26 -29.28 36.86
CA SER A 723 -32.77 -28.87 38.18
C SER A 723 -32.56 -30.08 39.10
N GLY A 724 -31.32 -30.25 39.57
CA GLY A 724 -30.92 -31.37 40.43
C GLY A 724 -30.30 -32.55 39.67
N VAL A 725 -30.35 -32.56 38.33
CA VAL A 725 -29.65 -33.54 37.51
C VAL A 725 -28.19 -33.14 37.35
N MET A 726 -27.27 -34.07 37.61
CA MET A 726 -25.83 -33.84 37.49
C MET A 726 -25.20 -34.72 36.42
N VAL A 727 -24.20 -34.19 35.73
CA VAL A 727 -23.34 -34.97 34.84
C VAL A 727 -22.27 -35.64 35.69
N LEU A 728 -22.28 -36.97 35.74
CA LEU A 728 -21.35 -37.78 36.53
C LEU A 728 -20.16 -38.30 35.70
N GLY A 729 -20.29 -38.29 34.38
CA GLY A 729 -19.22 -38.65 33.46
C GLY A 729 -19.59 -38.42 32.00
N THR A 730 -18.58 -38.20 31.17
CA THR A 730 -18.68 -38.15 29.71
C THR A 730 -17.59 -39.00 29.07
N GLY A 731 -17.75 -39.35 27.81
CA GLY A 731 -16.74 -40.03 27.00
C GLY A 731 -17.07 -39.93 25.52
N THR A 732 -16.17 -40.41 24.67
CA THR A 732 -16.39 -40.49 23.23
C THR A 732 -16.61 -41.94 22.82
N ILE A 733 -17.62 -42.19 22.00
CA ILE A 733 -17.90 -43.52 21.44
C ILE A 733 -17.18 -43.64 20.10
N ASP A 734 -17.48 -42.72 19.18
CA ASP A 734 -16.84 -42.61 17.88
C ASP A 734 -16.81 -41.14 17.41
N GLY A 735 -16.38 -40.90 16.17
CA GLY A 735 -16.29 -39.54 15.62
C GLY A 735 -17.64 -38.81 15.42
N THR A 736 -18.78 -39.47 15.70
CA THR A 736 -20.14 -38.96 15.50
C THR A 736 -20.96 -38.95 16.80
N TYR A 737 -20.66 -39.87 17.73
CA TYR A 737 -21.37 -40.01 19.00
C TYR A 737 -20.43 -39.95 20.21
N ASP A 738 -20.84 -39.15 21.19
CA ASP A 738 -20.29 -39.13 22.55
C ASP A 738 -21.24 -39.85 23.51
N THR A 739 -20.79 -40.09 24.75
CA THR A 739 -21.62 -40.64 25.82
C THR A 739 -21.63 -39.71 27.02
N VAL A 740 -22.75 -39.68 27.73
CA VAL A 740 -22.92 -38.97 28.99
C VAL A 740 -23.65 -39.86 30.00
N THR A 741 -23.24 -39.76 31.26
CA THR A 741 -23.96 -40.34 32.40
C THR A 741 -24.50 -39.22 33.25
N ASN A 742 -25.82 -39.08 33.29
CA ASN A 742 -26.51 -38.17 34.20
C ASN A 742 -26.98 -38.91 35.44
N GLY A 743 -27.09 -38.23 36.57
CA GLY A 743 -27.67 -38.82 37.77
C GLY A 743 -28.21 -37.83 38.79
N ILE A 744 -29.08 -38.36 39.65
CA ILE A 744 -29.68 -37.67 40.79
C ILE A 744 -29.39 -38.45 42.08
N PRO A 745 -29.18 -37.79 43.23
CA PRO A 745 -28.94 -38.47 44.50
C PRO A 745 -30.21 -39.17 44.99
N MET A 746 -30.08 -40.37 45.56
CA MET A 746 -31.20 -41.17 46.12
C MET A 746 -31.33 -40.96 47.64
N ASP A 747 -31.47 -39.72 48.09
CA ASP A 747 -31.35 -39.35 49.51
C ASP A 747 -32.68 -39.14 50.26
N GLY A 748 -33.84 -39.42 49.65
CA GLY A 748 -35.09 -39.55 50.42
C GLY A 748 -36.41 -39.22 49.71
N THR A 749 -36.42 -38.97 48.41
CA THR A 749 -37.63 -38.67 47.61
C THR A 749 -37.89 -39.71 46.52
N SER A 750 -39.14 -39.82 46.07
CA SER A 750 -39.58 -40.73 44.99
C SER A 750 -39.26 -40.12 43.63
N ASP A 751 -37.98 -40.03 43.28
CA ASP A 751 -37.58 -39.32 42.07
C ASP A 751 -37.40 -40.25 40.86
N PHE A 752 -37.80 -39.76 39.70
CA PHE A 752 -37.69 -40.41 38.39
C PHE A 752 -36.71 -39.61 37.53
N LEU A 753 -35.84 -40.30 36.80
CA LEU A 753 -34.90 -39.71 35.84
C LEU A 753 -35.24 -40.17 34.43
N GLY A 754 -35.37 -39.24 33.49
CA GLY A 754 -35.74 -39.48 32.09
C GLY A 754 -34.85 -38.71 31.13
N ILE A 755 -34.69 -39.24 29.91
CA ILE A 755 -33.96 -38.59 28.82
C ILE A 755 -34.97 -38.20 27.75
N PHE A 756 -34.97 -36.92 27.37
CA PHE A 756 -35.89 -36.34 26.40
C PHE A 756 -35.10 -35.90 25.17
N VAL A 757 -35.68 -36.15 24.00
CA VAL A 757 -35.11 -35.78 22.70
C VAL A 757 -36.11 -34.87 22.02
N GLU A 758 -35.69 -33.68 21.62
CA GLU A 758 -36.51 -32.71 20.89
C GLU A 758 -35.81 -32.33 19.58
N GLN A 759 -36.58 -32.24 18.50
CA GLN A 759 -36.10 -31.73 17.21
C GLN A 759 -36.06 -30.19 17.26
N GLU A 760 -34.96 -29.59 16.80
CA GLU A 760 -34.75 -28.14 16.80
C GLU A 760 -35.40 -27.40 15.61
#